data_AF-A0A086A9A4-F1
#
_entry.id   AF-A0A086A9A4-F1
#
_cell.length_a   1.000
_cell.length_b   1.000
_cell.length_c   1.000
_cell.angle_alpha   90.00
_cell.angle_beta   90.00
_cell.angle_gamma   90.00
#
_symmetry.space_group_name_H-M   'P 1'
#
loop_
_entity.id
_entity.type
_entity.pdbx_description
1 polymer ?
#
loop_
_entity_poly.entity_id
_entity_poly.type
_entity_poly.pdbx_seq_one_letter_code
_entity_poly.pdbx_strand_id
1 'polypeptide(L)'
;MITFLENHIFAIQISLFLFILIVFWLIENFYQMQNSRQKVLHTFVNAHFLIFVIPVQMCLSVIALSVSNQTEINSWGLLKYLPVKENTFTFYLIAIVALDFSNFVYHYLMHKIPVCWRFHQVHHSDMEVDISTTFREHPGETFLRVSFFILTIFVLGISPWIIIVFQLFESSSNIISHSSIKLPERIDRFVSLIFVTPNSHSIHHHYRLPHTDTNYGDILSIWDHLFRTASRMCQKEVVYGINTHMNPVYNANFIMLIKRPFRRKNKKSGARNSGINNMLIFILILCSHTFRAQEKVLPEIKDSTVIETVLLAGKSKKRIKKEVNPAYKILLKVWQNKDENKKISNPFYEYDELSSTEIGLNGMTKSFTDDVFKKKTDSGMAKGLLTGTGDNFDIPIELLQTFRHHYVSPKFNLERSKLLGKKDIGVPQNLKLFERLEAAFKNIDPYEENIVLLNKNFVSPISREGFGTYDYVLKDSLKVDNETIYSIDYFPRESRELGFRGEFKISSINYALVSIVLKTPHHMNLNFVKDLDFSKTYSLNSQQKYIPESNNYNGVFTILSKKDEKGLFVIKKDFFSNYTFDEPQKISFYNVADEEQISSPTKDFIEENADAETKRIQKLVEFTSTTKKITNLTNALYSFSEGYFNAFKGIQLGNIYSAVASNEIQGFNFRLGFRTYQTLNDRFRIQGFATYGFKNNSLSFGLEGKYLLIKNQRVIIDAAYTDDYQQAGLTRFVGDYILPNAEDESKAIISRGRNYYLSKIDKASAKISMEPYKNFQFGVMANYSTIQSAAPDLFSLAFINPKTQALETQTNDFNTTFFINYTPRREVFGNGVERNLGIKLHPTLLLNVINGFNGVGKSQFEYQKINILYNHPIFTGKFGVLDPTIIAGKTFNPVPLSLASGVSANQTYFYAPNTFALLNYYQYVADEFVQFNVEHHFNGFLINHIPLLNRTKMRSVLLFRTYMGHVSGESNAVNRSNIKYNVPAKPYMEYGFGLENIGFGNLRPLRIDFIWNNISTKNNDNVSPKFGIRFGFNTTF
;
A
#
# COMPACT_ATOMS: atom_id res chain seq x y z
N MET A 1 -35.15 -15.77 -2.91
CA MET A 1 -34.19 -15.92 -4.03
C MET A 1 -34.24 -14.71 -4.96
N ILE A 2 -35.40 -14.34 -5.50
CA ILE A 2 -35.56 -13.17 -6.40
C ILE A 2 -35.09 -11.86 -5.73
N THR A 3 -35.57 -11.56 -4.52
CA THR A 3 -35.13 -10.38 -3.75
C THR A 3 -33.63 -10.37 -3.39
N PHE A 4 -33.00 -11.55 -3.32
CA PHE A 4 -31.55 -11.66 -3.13
C PHE A 4 -30.80 -11.34 -4.42
N LEU A 5 -31.27 -11.87 -5.56
CA LEU A 5 -30.73 -11.56 -6.87
C LEU A 5 -30.87 -10.07 -7.17
N GLU A 6 -32.01 -9.45 -6.88
CA GLU A 6 -32.24 -8.01 -7.07
C GLU A 6 -31.30 -7.13 -6.23
N ASN A 7 -31.12 -7.47 -4.95
CA ASN A 7 -30.27 -6.69 -4.06
C ASN A 7 -28.76 -6.87 -4.30
N HIS A 8 -28.36 -7.93 -5.00
CA HIS A 8 -26.95 -8.26 -5.23
C HIS A 8 -26.58 -8.41 -6.71
N ILE A 9 -27.45 -7.97 -7.64
CA ILE A 9 -27.31 -8.26 -9.07
C ILE A 9 -25.98 -7.77 -9.64
N PHE A 10 -25.55 -6.55 -9.27
CA PHE A 10 -24.27 -5.99 -9.73
C PHE A 10 -23.07 -6.77 -9.18
N ALA A 11 -23.11 -7.17 -7.91
CA ALA A 11 -22.05 -7.97 -7.31
C ALA A 11 -21.96 -9.36 -7.96
N ILE A 12 -23.10 -9.97 -8.28
CA ILE A 12 -23.19 -11.25 -8.98
C ILE A 12 -22.65 -11.10 -10.41
N GLN A 13 -23.08 -10.06 -11.15
CA GLN A 13 -22.60 -9.78 -12.51
C GLN A 13 -21.09 -9.58 -12.55
N ILE A 14 -20.54 -8.75 -11.65
CA ILE A 14 -19.09 -8.51 -11.53
C ILE A 14 -18.37 -9.81 -11.15
N SER A 15 -18.90 -10.58 -10.19
CA SER A 15 -18.29 -11.83 -9.76
C SER A 15 -18.28 -12.88 -10.86
N LEU A 16 -19.38 -13.00 -11.63
CA LEU A 16 -19.48 -13.90 -12.78
C LEU A 16 -18.52 -13.47 -13.88
N PHE A 17 -18.45 -12.17 -14.20
CA PHE A 17 -17.53 -11.64 -15.19
C PHE A 17 -16.06 -11.91 -14.80
N LEU A 18 -15.68 -11.58 -13.56
CA LEU A 18 -14.33 -11.86 -13.05
C LEU A 18 -14.04 -13.36 -13.00
N PHE A 19 -15.02 -14.18 -12.63
CA PHE A 19 -14.88 -15.63 -12.64
C PHE A 19 -14.62 -16.16 -14.05
N ILE A 20 -15.44 -15.79 -15.04
CA ILE A 20 -15.28 -16.17 -16.45
C ILE A 20 -13.90 -15.72 -16.92
N LEU A 21 -13.55 -14.46 -16.70
CA LEU A 21 -12.25 -13.91 -17.08
C LEU A 21 -11.07 -14.72 -16.49
N ILE A 22 -11.07 -14.93 -15.17
CA ILE A 22 -9.98 -15.63 -14.47
C ILE A 22 -9.89 -17.08 -14.95
N VAL A 23 -11.04 -17.77 -15.06
CA VAL A 23 -11.09 -19.16 -15.50
C VAL A 23 -10.56 -19.29 -16.93
N PHE A 24 -11.05 -18.49 -17.87
CA PHE A 24 -10.58 -18.56 -19.25
C PHE A 24 -9.12 -18.11 -19.38
N TRP A 25 -8.67 -17.11 -18.63
CA TRP A 25 -7.25 -16.71 -18.59
C TRP A 25 -6.35 -17.85 -18.10
N LEU A 26 -6.76 -18.56 -17.04
CA LEU A 26 -6.07 -19.74 -16.52
C LEU A 26 -6.06 -20.87 -17.56
N ILE A 27 -7.21 -21.19 -18.17
CA ILE A 27 -7.33 -22.23 -19.21
C ILE A 27 -6.37 -21.95 -20.35
N GLU A 28 -6.32 -20.73 -20.88
CA GLU A 28 -5.39 -20.38 -21.95
C GLU A 28 -3.93 -20.50 -21.52
N ASN A 29 -3.59 -20.14 -20.28
CA ASN A 29 -2.22 -20.25 -19.76
C ASN A 29 -1.79 -21.73 -19.66
N PHE A 30 -2.71 -22.62 -19.26
CA PHE A 30 -2.49 -24.06 -19.26
C PHE A 30 -2.41 -24.66 -20.67
N TYR A 31 -3.29 -24.24 -21.58
CA TYR A 31 -3.43 -24.83 -22.92
C TYR A 31 -2.28 -24.46 -23.87
N GLN A 32 -1.79 -23.22 -23.81
CA GLN A 32 -0.85 -22.73 -24.84
C GLN A 32 0.64 -22.96 -24.54
N MET A 33 1.04 -23.41 -23.34
CA MET A 33 2.45 -23.58 -22.92
C MET A 33 3.38 -22.41 -23.32
N GLN A 34 2.85 -21.20 -23.53
CA GLN A 34 3.65 -20.02 -23.78
C GLN A 34 4.42 -19.65 -22.53
N ASN A 35 5.55 -18.97 -22.70
CA ASN A 35 6.35 -18.43 -21.60
C ASN A 35 5.44 -17.56 -20.70
N SER A 36 4.95 -18.09 -19.58
CA SER A 36 3.91 -17.46 -18.76
C SER A 36 4.23 -16.01 -18.37
N ARG A 37 5.54 -15.66 -18.37
CA ARG A 37 6.02 -14.30 -18.18
C ARG A 37 5.57 -13.32 -19.29
N GLN A 38 5.67 -13.71 -20.57
CA GLN A 38 5.30 -12.83 -21.69
C GLN A 38 3.79 -12.57 -21.70
N LYS A 39 2.99 -13.62 -21.51
CA LYS A 39 1.53 -13.48 -21.37
C LYS A 39 1.13 -12.58 -20.20
N VAL A 40 1.76 -12.73 -19.03
CA VAL A 40 1.50 -11.85 -17.88
C VAL A 40 1.87 -10.40 -18.19
N LEU A 41 3.01 -10.16 -18.87
CA LEU A 41 3.38 -8.80 -19.29
C LEU A 41 2.39 -8.23 -20.30
N HIS A 42 1.94 -9.03 -21.26
CA HIS A 42 0.93 -8.64 -22.24
C HIS A 42 -0.40 -8.27 -21.56
N THR A 43 -0.89 -9.14 -20.68
CA THR A 43 -2.08 -8.90 -19.86
C THR A 43 -1.94 -7.63 -19.02
N PHE A 44 -0.75 -7.39 -18.44
CA PHE A 44 -0.48 -6.20 -17.64
C PHE A 44 -0.54 -4.91 -18.48
N VAL A 45 0.01 -4.91 -19.70
CA VAL A 45 -0.07 -3.75 -20.61
C VAL A 45 -1.53 -3.45 -20.97
N ASN A 46 -2.30 -4.47 -21.34
CA ASN A 46 -3.71 -4.31 -21.70
C ASN A 46 -4.58 -3.88 -20.49
N ALA A 47 -4.29 -4.39 -19.30
CA ALA A 47 -5.02 -4.02 -18.08
C ALA A 47 -4.88 -2.53 -17.69
N HIS A 48 -3.84 -1.81 -18.16
CA HIS A 48 -3.70 -0.37 -17.87
C HIS A 48 -4.83 0.48 -18.49
N PHE A 49 -5.41 0.03 -19.60
CA PHE A 49 -6.53 0.73 -20.22
C PHE A 49 -7.75 0.79 -19.28
N LEU A 50 -7.94 -0.22 -18.41
CA LEU A 50 -9.01 -0.25 -17.43
C LEU A 50 -8.99 0.95 -16.47
N ILE A 51 -7.81 1.50 -16.16
CA ILE A 51 -7.66 2.69 -15.29
C ILE A 51 -8.42 3.88 -15.87
N PHE A 52 -8.48 4.01 -17.20
CA PHE A 52 -9.13 5.12 -17.89
C PHE A 52 -10.52 4.76 -18.44
N VAL A 53 -10.71 3.49 -18.82
CA VAL A 53 -11.98 2.98 -19.36
C VAL A 53 -13.04 2.84 -18.27
N ILE A 54 -12.70 2.26 -17.11
CA ILE A 54 -13.68 2.00 -16.03
C ILE A 54 -14.37 3.28 -15.56
N PRO A 55 -13.68 4.41 -15.27
CA PRO A 55 -14.37 5.63 -14.87
C PRO A 55 -15.37 6.15 -15.91
N VAL A 56 -14.99 6.12 -17.19
CA VAL A 56 -15.87 6.55 -18.30
C VAL A 56 -17.08 5.61 -18.42
N GLN A 57 -16.84 4.30 -18.40
CA GLN A 57 -17.87 3.26 -18.44
C GLN A 57 -18.85 3.41 -17.27
N MET A 58 -18.37 3.59 -16.04
CA MET A 58 -19.22 3.73 -14.85
C MET A 58 -20.11 4.97 -14.93
N CYS A 59 -19.53 6.14 -15.28
CA CYS A 59 -20.30 7.38 -15.43
C CYS A 59 -21.40 7.23 -16.49
N LEU A 60 -21.09 6.68 -17.66
CA LEU A 60 -22.07 6.51 -18.73
C LEU A 60 -23.08 5.38 -18.45
N SER A 61 -22.70 4.34 -17.70
CA SER A 61 -23.63 3.25 -17.33
C SER A 61 -24.71 3.73 -16.36
N VAL A 62 -24.39 4.66 -15.45
CA VAL A 62 -25.39 5.33 -14.61
C VAL A 62 -26.38 6.12 -15.46
N ILE A 63 -25.89 6.81 -16.50
CA ILE A 63 -26.76 7.52 -17.45
C ILE A 63 -27.63 6.53 -18.24
N ALA A 64 -27.07 5.41 -18.71
CA ALA A 64 -27.80 4.38 -19.43
C ALA A 64 -28.94 3.78 -18.60
N LEU A 65 -28.69 3.46 -17.33
CA LEU A 65 -29.72 2.97 -16.41
C LEU A 65 -30.77 4.03 -16.09
N SER A 66 -30.36 5.29 -15.93
CA SER A 66 -31.29 6.41 -15.72
C SER A 66 -32.22 6.60 -16.92
N VAL A 67 -31.66 6.60 -18.14
CA VAL A 67 -32.43 6.68 -19.40
C VAL A 67 -33.38 5.49 -19.53
N SER A 68 -32.89 4.27 -19.27
CA SER A 68 -33.71 3.05 -19.27
C SER A 68 -34.86 3.10 -18.27
N ASN A 69 -34.62 3.59 -17.05
CA ASN A 69 -35.66 3.76 -16.06
C ASN A 69 -36.70 4.82 -16.50
N GLN A 70 -36.25 5.89 -17.16
CA GLN A 70 -37.14 6.92 -17.69
C GLN A 70 -37.99 6.41 -18.87
N THR A 71 -37.42 5.58 -19.75
CA THR A 71 -38.22 4.93 -20.81
C THR A 71 -39.19 3.89 -20.23
N GLU A 72 -38.83 3.27 -19.10
CA GLU A 72 -39.73 2.41 -18.31
C GLU A 72 -40.94 3.15 -17.76
N ILE A 73 -40.70 4.18 -16.95
CA ILE A 73 -41.75 4.96 -16.29
C ILE A 73 -42.72 5.60 -17.29
N ASN A 74 -42.20 6.16 -18.39
CA ASN A 74 -43.03 6.86 -19.37
C ASN A 74 -43.58 5.94 -20.47
N SER A 75 -43.34 4.62 -20.41
CA SER A 75 -43.71 3.68 -21.47
C SER A 75 -43.25 4.12 -22.87
N TRP A 76 -42.06 4.71 -22.96
CA TRP A 76 -41.49 5.25 -24.18
C TRP A 76 -40.61 4.23 -24.91
N GLY A 77 -40.67 4.22 -26.25
CA GLY A 77 -39.76 3.49 -27.14
C GLY A 77 -40.45 2.52 -28.10
N LEU A 78 -39.82 2.25 -29.24
CA LEU A 78 -40.44 1.51 -30.36
C LEU A 78 -40.98 0.13 -29.95
N LEU A 79 -40.26 -0.63 -29.12
CA LEU A 79 -40.71 -1.97 -28.72
C LEU A 79 -41.95 -1.94 -27.83
N LYS A 80 -42.23 -0.82 -27.15
CA LYS A 80 -43.41 -0.63 -26.29
C LYS A 80 -44.67 -0.26 -27.05
N TYR A 81 -44.53 0.18 -28.30
CA TYR A 81 -45.65 0.47 -29.20
C TYR A 81 -45.99 -0.71 -30.12
N LEU A 82 -45.09 -1.70 -30.26
CA LEU A 82 -45.32 -2.88 -31.07
C LEU A 82 -46.12 -3.96 -30.30
N PRO A 83 -46.88 -4.84 -31.01
CA PRO A 83 -47.64 -5.94 -30.40
C PRO A 83 -46.76 -6.94 -29.62
N VAL A 84 -45.45 -6.94 -29.89
CA VAL A 84 -44.47 -7.83 -29.25
C VAL A 84 -44.38 -7.62 -27.73
N LYS A 85 -44.85 -6.49 -27.20
CA LYS A 85 -44.92 -6.23 -25.76
C LYS A 85 -45.84 -7.18 -24.98
N GLU A 86 -46.82 -7.79 -25.66
CA GLU A 86 -47.80 -8.67 -25.03
C GLU A 86 -47.20 -10.03 -24.64
N ASN A 87 -46.09 -10.41 -25.26
CA ASN A 87 -45.34 -11.62 -24.92
C ASN A 87 -43.94 -11.24 -24.40
N THR A 88 -43.74 -11.39 -23.09
CA THR A 88 -42.48 -11.03 -22.41
C THR A 88 -41.25 -11.71 -23.02
N PHE A 89 -41.36 -12.99 -23.40
CA PHE A 89 -40.22 -13.70 -23.99
C PHE A 89 -39.85 -13.12 -25.37
N THR A 90 -40.84 -12.90 -26.24
CA THR A 90 -40.63 -12.30 -27.56
C THR A 90 -40.07 -10.88 -27.45
N PHE A 91 -40.58 -10.08 -26.50
CA PHE A 91 -40.06 -8.74 -26.23
C PHE A 91 -38.57 -8.78 -25.85
N TYR A 92 -38.20 -9.65 -24.89
CA TYR A 92 -36.82 -9.77 -24.41
C TYR A 92 -35.88 -10.25 -25.51
N LEU A 93 -36.30 -11.25 -26.29
CA LEU A 93 -35.52 -11.79 -27.38
C LEU A 93 -35.25 -10.74 -28.46
N ILE A 94 -36.29 -10.03 -28.92
CA ILE A 94 -36.15 -8.98 -29.94
C ILE A 94 -35.27 -7.84 -29.42
N ALA A 95 -35.43 -7.45 -28.15
CA ALA A 95 -34.61 -6.42 -27.53
C ALA A 95 -33.11 -6.81 -27.51
N ILE A 96 -32.78 -8.03 -27.10
CA ILE A 96 -31.39 -8.54 -27.09
C ILE A 96 -30.82 -8.56 -28.51
N VAL A 97 -31.57 -9.06 -29.49
CA VAL A 97 -31.15 -9.11 -30.91
C VAL A 97 -30.94 -7.70 -31.48
N ALA A 98 -31.79 -6.74 -31.12
CA ALA A 98 -31.66 -5.36 -31.56
C ALA A 98 -30.47 -4.63 -30.91
N LEU A 99 -30.17 -4.93 -29.64
CA LEU A 99 -28.96 -4.43 -28.97
C LEU A 99 -27.69 -5.00 -29.63
N ASP A 100 -27.67 -6.30 -29.96
CA ASP A 100 -26.54 -6.91 -30.68
C ASP A 100 -26.36 -6.32 -32.09
N PHE A 101 -27.46 -6.08 -32.80
CA PHE A 101 -27.41 -5.37 -34.09
C PHE A 101 -26.84 -3.94 -33.95
N SER A 102 -27.19 -3.25 -32.87
CA SER A 102 -26.64 -1.93 -32.56
C SER A 102 -25.12 -1.98 -32.37
N ASN A 103 -24.61 -2.99 -31.67
CA ASN A 103 -23.17 -3.22 -31.52
C ASN A 103 -22.49 -3.51 -32.86
N PHE A 104 -23.11 -4.32 -33.74
CA PHE A 104 -22.61 -4.52 -35.11
C PHE A 104 -22.50 -3.20 -35.89
N VAL A 105 -23.53 -2.35 -35.85
CA VAL A 105 -23.53 -1.05 -36.55
C VAL A 105 -22.45 -0.14 -35.97
N TYR A 106 -22.35 -0.05 -34.64
CA TYR A 106 -21.29 0.70 -33.97
C TYR A 106 -19.91 0.24 -34.43
N HIS A 107 -19.65 -1.07 -34.41
CA HIS A 107 -18.37 -1.65 -34.76
C HIS A 107 -18.01 -1.39 -36.23
N TYR A 108 -18.98 -1.56 -37.13
CA TYR A 108 -18.84 -1.18 -38.54
C TYR A 108 -18.47 0.30 -38.70
N LEU A 109 -19.14 1.21 -37.99
CA LEU A 109 -18.83 2.65 -38.03
C LEU A 109 -17.44 2.96 -37.45
N MET A 110 -17.00 2.20 -36.43
CA MET A 110 -15.65 2.35 -35.88
C MET A 110 -14.56 2.07 -36.92
N HIS A 111 -14.80 1.17 -37.88
CA HIS A 111 -13.90 0.95 -39.01
C HIS A 111 -14.05 1.96 -40.14
N LYS A 112 -15.29 2.31 -40.52
CA LYS A 112 -15.54 3.12 -41.72
C LYS A 112 -15.34 4.61 -41.51
N ILE A 113 -15.56 5.14 -40.31
CA ILE A 113 -15.38 6.56 -40.01
C ILE A 113 -13.91 6.82 -39.60
N PRO A 114 -13.14 7.64 -40.34
CA PRO A 114 -11.71 7.81 -40.07
C PRO A 114 -11.36 8.31 -38.66
N VAL A 115 -12.24 9.10 -38.04
CA VAL A 115 -12.04 9.58 -36.66
C VAL A 115 -12.26 8.46 -35.66
N CYS A 116 -13.31 7.65 -35.83
CA CYS A 116 -13.59 6.51 -34.97
C CYS A 116 -12.49 5.45 -35.08
N TRP A 117 -12.02 5.16 -36.30
CA TRP A 117 -10.91 4.24 -36.54
C TRP A 117 -9.64 4.65 -35.81
N ARG A 118 -9.41 5.95 -35.60
CA ARG A 118 -8.21 6.41 -34.85
C ARG A 118 -8.20 5.93 -33.41
N PHE A 119 -9.37 5.71 -32.81
CA PHE A 119 -9.53 5.14 -31.48
C PHE A 119 -9.49 3.62 -31.56
N HIS A 120 -10.28 3.02 -32.46
CA HIS A 120 -10.38 1.56 -32.59
C HIS A 120 -9.09 0.87 -33.03
N GLN A 121 -8.25 1.53 -33.83
CA GLN A 121 -6.93 0.99 -34.20
C GLN A 121 -6.01 0.72 -33.00
N VAL A 122 -6.31 1.25 -31.80
CA VAL A 122 -5.58 0.93 -30.56
C VAL A 122 -5.83 -0.54 -30.20
N HIS A 123 -7.09 -0.98 -30.29
CA HIS A 123 -7.50 -2.37 -30.10
C HIS A 123 -6.82 -3.29 -31.12
N HIS A 124 -6.95 -2.99 -32.41
CA HIS A 124 -6.31 -3.76 -33.49
C HIS A 124 -4.78 -3.69 -33.54
N SER A 125 -4.15 -2.76 -32.80
CA SER A 125 -2.69 -2.70 -32.75
C SER A 125 -2.07 -3.82 -31.91
N ASP A 126 -2.91 -4.64 -31.27
CA ASP A 126 -2.43 -5.81 -30.57
C ASP A 126 -1.77 -6.79 -31.52
N MET A 127 -0.59 -7.27 -31.15
CA MET A 127 0.20 -8.20 -31.96
C MET A 127 0.03 -9.65 -31.47
N GLU A 128 -0.63 -9.85 -30.33
CA GLU A 128 -0.89 -11.16 -29.73
C GLU A 128 -2.33 -11.19 -29.20
N VAL A 129 -3.31 -11.51 -30.05
CA VAL A 129 -4.71 -11.52 -29.60
C VAL A 129 -4.96 -12.67 -28.62
N ASP A 130 -5.27 -12.30 -27.38
CA ASP A 130 -5.66 -13.18 -26.27
C ASP A 130 -6.79 -12.54 -25.45
N ILE A 131 -7.27 -13.21 -24.40
CA ILE A 131 -8.35 -12.69 -23.54
C ILE A 131 -8.08 -11.28 -23.01
N SER A 132 -6.81 -10.92 -22.79
CA SER A 132 -6.48 -9.60 -22.28
C SER A 132 -6.66 -8.49 -23.32
N THR A 133 -6.66 -8.82 -24.61
CA THR A 133 -6.95 -7.88 -25.71
C THR A 133 -8.34 -7.26 -25.58
N THR A 134 -9.30 -7.94 -24.92
CA THR A 134 -10.62 -7.39 -24.57
C THR A 134 -10.52 -6.12 -23.71
N PHE A 135 -9.43 -5.93 -22.95
CA PHE A 135 -9.21 -4.72 -22.16
C PHE A 135 -8.55 -3.58 -22.93
N ARG A 136 -7.98 -3.87 -24.10
CA ARG A 136 -7.18 -2.94 -24.88
C ARG A 136 -8.07 -1.97 -25.66
N GLU A 137 -8.79 -1.14 -24.93
CA GLU A 137 -9.76 -0.21 -25.47
C GLU A 137 -9.43 1.23 -25.08
N HIS A 138 -9.51 2.15 -26.02
CA HIS A 138 -9.28 3.56 -25.72
C HIS A 138 -10.51 4.15 -24.98
N PRO A 139 -10.38 5.00 -23.95
CA PRO A 139 -11.53 5.58 -23.23
C PRO A 139 -12.48 6.39 -24.14
N GLY A 140 -11.93 7.00 -25.21
CA GLY A 140 -12.72 7.65 -26.26
C GLY A 140 -13.57 6.69 -27.09
N GLU A 141 -13.12 5.45 -27.28
CA GLU A 141 -13.91 4.38 -27.91
C GLU A 141 -15.06 3.94 -26.99
N THR A 142 -14.76 3.76 -25.70
CA THR A 142 -15.76 3.45 -24.67
C THR A 142 -16.85 4.51 -24.61
N PHE A 143 -16.45 5.79 -24.64
CA PHE A 143 -17.40 6.90 -24.68
C PHE A 143 -18.35 6.78 -25.88
N LEU A 144 -17.82 6.50 -27.08
CA LEU A 144 -18.63 6.33 -28.28
C LEU A 144 -19.55 5.11 -28.22
N ARG A 145 -19.02 3.94 -27.80
CA ARG A 145 -19.78 2.70 -27.66
C ARG A 145 -20.97 2.88 -26.74
N VAL A 146 -20.71 3.34 -25.51
CA VAL A 146 -21.77 3.47 -24.50
C VAL A 146 -22.76 4.57 -24.87
N SER A 147 -22.32 5.64 -25.54
CA SER A 147 -23.25 6.66 -26.06
C SER A 147 -24.21 6.07 -27.12
N PHE A 148 -23.69 5.22 -28.01
CA PHE A 148 -24.52 4.52 -29.01
C PHE A 148 -25.49 3.53 -28.35
N PHE A 149 -25.03 2.83 -27.31
CA PHE A 149 -25.86 1.95 -26.50
C PHE A 149 -26.98 2.71 -25.77
N ILE A 150 -26.68 3.86 -25.14
CA ILE A 150 -27.67 4.75 -24.50
C ILE A 150 -28.72 5.21 -25.51
N LEU A 151 -28.28 5.65 -26.69
CA LEU A 151 -29.19 6.05 -27.76
C LEU A 151 -30.13 4.90 -28.15
N THR A 152 -29.60 3.69 -28.24
CA THR A 152 -30.39 2.49 -28.57
C THR A 152 -31.41 2.17 -27.49
N ILE A 153 -31.01 2.24 -26.21
CA ILE A 153 -31.92 2.09 -25.06
C ILE A 153 -33.08 3.09 -25.15
N PHE A 154 -32.76 4.35 -25.45
CA PHE A 154 -33.74 5.42 -25.56
C PHE A 154 -34.72 5.21 -26.72
N VAL A 155 -34.22 4.86 -27.91
CA VAL A 155 -35.04 4.68 -29.12
C VAL A 155 -35.94 3.45 -29.01
N LEU A 156 -35.40 2.32 -28.51
CA LEU A 156 -36.15 1.07 -28.45
C LEU A 156 -37.02 0.94 -27.20
N GLY A 157 -36.73 1.70 -26.14
CA GLY A 157 -37.44 1.60 -24.86
C GLY A 157 -37.02 0.37 -24.07
N ILE A 158 -35.72 0.16 -23.92
CA ILE A 158 -35.17 -1.04 -23.28
C ILE A 158 -35.28 -0.94 -21.75
N SER A 159 -35.83 -1.98 -21.12
CA SER A 159 -35.96 -2.11 -19.66
C SER A 159 -34.61 -2.41 -18.99
N PRO A 160 -34.36 -1.97 -17.74
CA PRO A 160 -33.07 -2.14 -17.07
C PRO A 160 -32.58 -3.59 -16.98
N TRP A 161 -33.49 -4.55 -16.83
CA TRP A 161 -33.14 -5.97 -16.72
C TRP A 161 -32.55 -6.54 -18.01
N ILE A 162 -33.01 -6.07 -19.17
CA ILE A 162 -32.51 -6.52 -20.47
C ILE A 162 -31.06 -6.04 -20.67
N ILE A 163 -30.74 -4.83 -20.20
CA ILE A 163 -29.38 -4.29 -20.25
C ILE A 163 -28.40 -5.19 -19.50
N ILE A 164 -28.76 -5.58 -18.26
CA ILE A 164 -27.89 -6.42 -17.42
C ILE A 164 -27.65 -7.78 -18.07
N VAL A 165 -28.71 -8.43 -18.56
CA VAL A 165 -28.63 -9.73 -19.22
C VAL A 165 -27.80 -9.64 -20.50
N PHE A 166 -28.08 -8.63 -21.34
CA PHE A 166 -27.34 -8.39 -22.57
C PHE A 166 -25.84 -8.19 -22.29
N GLN A 167 -25.49 -7.31 -21.36
CA GLN A 167 -24.09 -7.04 -21.00
C GLN A 167 -23.35 -8.28 -20.51
N LEU A 168 -24.01 -9.19 -19.78
CA LEU A 168 -23.40 -10.45 -19.35
C LEU A 168 -23.07 -11.34 -20.56
N PHE A 169 -23.98 -11.46 -21.51
CA PHE A 169 -23.77 -12.24 -22.75
C PHE A 169 -22.73 -11.61 -23.66
N GLU A 170 -22.82 -10.30 -23.89
CA GLU A 170 -21.87 -9.50 -24.68
C GLU A 170 -20.45 -9.63 -24.11
N SER A 171 -20.29 -9.43 -22.80
CA SER A 171 -18.99 -9.52 -22.14
C SER A 171 -18.39 -10.93 -22.23
N SER A 172 -19.23 -11.96 -22.08
CA SER A 172 -18.80 -13.35 -22.20
C SER A 172 -18.40 -13.69 -23.64
N SER A 173 -19.20 -13.24 -24.63
CA SER A 173 -18.90 -13.39 -26.05
C SER A 173 -17.57 -12.73 -26.41
N ASN A 174 -17.36 -11.50 -25.96
CA ASN A 174 -16.14 -10.74 -26.20
C ASN A 174 -14.90 -11.39 -25.61
N ILE A 175 -14.97 -11.92 -24.38
CA ILE A 175 -13.84 -12.66 -23.78
C ILE A 175 -13.52 -13.92 -24.62
N ILE A 176 -14.55 -14.65 -25.03
CA ILE A 176 -14.38 -15.89 -25.79
C ILE A 176 -13.85 -15.60 -27.20
N SER A 177 -14.38 -14.60 -27.90
CA SER A 177 -13.99 -14.25 -29.28
C SER A 177 -12.54 -13.76 -29.40
N HIS A 178 -12.00 -13.13 -28.35
CA HIS A 178 -10.58 -12.75 -28.29
C HIS A 178 -9.68 -13.87 -27.80
N SER A 179 -10.24 -15.02 -27.40
CA SER A 179 -9.41 -16.10 -26.92
C SER A 179 -8.44 -16.61 -27.99
N SER A 180 -7.26 -16.94 -27.51
CA SER A 180 -6.19 -17.59 -28.23
C SER A 180 -6.49 -19.08 -28.51
N ILE A 181 -7.54 -19.64 -27.89
CA ILE A 181 -8.00 -21.03 -28.09
C ILE A 181 -8.91 -21.09 -29.33
N LYS A 182 -8.38 -21.63 -30.42
CA LYS A 182 -9.12 -21.77 -31.69
C LYS A 182 -10.00 -23.01 -31.70
N LEU A 183 -11.19 -22.87 -32.27
CA LEU A 183 -12.10 -23.98 -32.51
C LEU A 183 -11.58 -24.84 -33.67
N PRO A 184 -11.75 -26.18 -33.63
CA PRO A 184 -11.52 -27.04 -34.77
C PRO A 184 -12.33 -26.56 -35.98
N GLU A 185 -11.72 -26.55 -37.16
CA GLU A 185 -12.29 -25.93 -38.38
C GLU A 185 -13.69 -26.44 -38.72
N ARG A 186 -13.97 -27.73 -38.49
CA ARG A 186 -15.30 -28.31 -38.72
C ARG A 186 -16.37 -27.74 -37.80
N ILE A 187 -16.03 -27.51 -36.52
CA ILE A 187 -16.96 -26.95 -35.52
C ILE A 187 -17.17 -25.47 -35.81
N ASP A 188 -16.08 -24.74 -36.04
CA ASP A 188 -16.11 -23.32 -36.38
C ASP A 188 -16.99 -23.05 -37.61
N ARG A 189 -16.92 -23.91 -38.63
CA ARG A 189 -17.71 -23.80 -39.85
C ARG A 189 -19.22 -23.69 -39.61
N PHE A 190 -19.72 -24.39 -38.60
CA PHE A 190 -21.14 -24.38 -38.24
C PHE A 190 -21.46 -23.30 -37.21
N VAL A 191 -20.63 -23.14 -36.19
CA VAL A 191 -20.86 -22.15 -35.12
C VAL A 191 -20.77 -20.73 -35.65
N SER A 192 -19.81 -20.43 -36.54
CA SER A 192 -19.60 -19.10 -37.14
C SER A 192 -20.70 -18.67 -38.13
N LEU A 193 -21.75 -19.47 -38.32
CA LEU A 193 -22.94 -19.05 -39.06
C LEU A 193 -23.85 -18.20 -38.18
N ILE A 194 -23.88 -18.49 -36.87
CA ILE A 194 -24.80 -17.87 -35.91
C ILE A 194 -24.05 -17.01 -34.90
N PHE A 195 -22.94 -17.51 -34.34
CA PHE A 195 -22.19 -16.85 -33.27
C PHE A 195 -20.80 -16.43 -33.74
N VAL A 196 -20.30 -15.31 -33.20
CA VAL A 196 -18.91 -14.92 -33.38
C VAL A 196 -18.00 -15.94 -32.67
N THR A 197 -16.98 -16.43 -33.37
CA THR A 197 -16.04 -17.43 -32.84
C THR A 197 -14.65 -16.82 -32.67
N PRO A 198 -13.78 -17.47 -31.85
CA PRO A 198 -12.38 -17.07 -31.77
C PRO A 198 -11.67 -17.09 -33.13
N ASN A 199 -12.14 -17.94 -34.04
CA ASN A 199 -11.59 -18.09 -35.38
C ASN A 199 -12.03 -16.93 -36.28
N SER A 200 -13.33 -16.59 -36.33
CA SER A 200 -13.83 -15.51 -37.18
C SER A 200 -13.32 -14.14 -36.74
N HIS A 201 -13.28 -13.90 -35.43
CA HIS A 201 -12.81 -12.63 -34.87
C HIS A 201 -11.30 -12.41 -35.04
N SER A 202 -10.52 -13.49 -35.10
CA SER A 202 -9.08 -13.38 -35.37
C SER A 202 -8.76 -12.88 -36.79
N ILE A 203 -9.64 -13.17 -37.75
CA ILE A 203 -9.53 -12.68 -39.13
C ILE A 203 -9.77 -11.18 -39.18
N HIS A 204 -10.72 -10.69 -38.40
CA HIS A 204 -10.98 -9.27 -38.22
C HIS A 204 -9.76 -8.53 -37.64
N HIS A 205 -9.01 -9.19 -36.74
CA HIS A 205 -7.73 -8.69 -36.23
C HIS A 205 -6.53 -8.89 -37.17
N HIS A 206 -6.74 -9.39 -38.38
CA HIS A 206 -5.67 -9.53 -39.35
C HIS A 206 -5.09 -8.18 -39.75
N TYR A 207 -3.78 -8.12 -39.92
CA TYR A 207 -3.05 -6.86 -40.07
C TYR A 207 -3.30 -6.05 -41.36
N ARG A 208 -3.98 -6.64 -42.33
CA ARG A 208 -4.09 -6.10 -43.69
C ARG A 208 -5.52 -6.16 -44.21
N LEU A 209 -5.91 -5.11 -44.92
CA LEU A 209 -7.11 -5.08 -45.76
C LEU A 209 -7.03 -6.12 -46.91
N PRO A 210 -8.16 -6.74 -47.32
CA PRO A 210 -9.52 -6.44 -46.86
C PRO A 210 -9.89 -7.14 -45.54
N HIS A 211 -9.09 -8.10 -45.04
CA HIS A 211 -9.46 -8.94 -43.88
C HIS A 211 -9.69 -8.15 -42.58
N THR A 212 -8.92 -7.09 -42.32
CA THR A 212 -9.17 -6.19 -41.18
C THR A 212 -10.59 -5.59 -41.18
N ASP A 213 -11.18 -5.42 -42.37
CA ASP A 213 -12.49 -4.79 -42.58
C ASP A 213 -13.58 -5.85 -42.87
N THR A 214 -13.57 -6.93 -42.10
CA THR A 214 -14.55 -8.04 -42.19
C THR A 214 -14.90 -8.57 -40.79
N ASN A 215 -15.98 -9.36 -40.66
CA ASN A 215 -16.42 -10.00 -39.41
C ASN A 215 -16.62 -9.03 -38.24
N TYR A 216 -17.55 -8.07 -38.38
CA TYR A 216 -17.86 -7.02 -37.39
C TYR A 216 -18.84 -7.44 -36.28
N GLY A 217 -19.43 -8.64 -36.36
CA GLY A 217 -20.35 -9.14 -35.35
C GLY A 217 -19.74 -9.15 -33.95
N ASP A 218 -20.59 -9.05 -32.93
CA ASP A 218 -20.18 -8.99 -31.52
C ASP A 218 -20.58 -10.27 -30.75
N ILE A 219 -21.89 -10.56 -30.66
CA ILE A 219 -22.42 -11.86 -30.23
C ILE A 219 -22.80 -12.70 -31.44
N LEU A 220 -23.63 -12.15 -32.33
CA LEU A 220 -24.13 -12.87 -33.50
C LEU A 220 -23.35 -12.52 -34.76
N SER A 221 -22.89 -13.53 -35.49
CA SER A 221 -22.23 -13.38 -36.79
C SER A 221 -23.25 -13.24 -37.94
N ILE A 222 -24.54 -13.37 -37.67
CA ILE A 222 -25.62 -13.34 -38.69
C ILE A 222 -25.58 -12.02 -39.47
N TRP A 223 -25.28 -10.92 -38.79
CA TRP A 223 -25.17 -9.60 -39.41
C TRP A 223 -24.06 -9.56 -40.48
N ASP A 224 -22.94 -10.22 -40.23
CA ASP A 224 -21.86 -10.28 -41.22
C ASP A 224 -22.25 -11.02 -42.50
N HIS A 225 -23.06 -12.06 -42.37
CA HIS A 225 -23.59 -12.78 -43.55
C HIS A 225 -24.64 -11.95 -44.27
N LEU A 226 -25.52 -11.26 -43.51
CA LEU A 226 -26.59 -10.41 -44.07
C LEU A 226 -26.02 -9.20 -44.83
N PHE A 227 -25.02 -8.54 -44.27
CA PHE A 227 -24.37 -7.35 -44.86
C PHE A 227 -23.15 -7.69 -45.74
N ARG A 228 -22.89 -8.98 -45.99
CA ARG A 228 -21.78 -9.49 -46.82
C ARG A 228 -20.40 -9.00 -46.36
N THR A 229 -20.21 -8.90 -45.05
CA THR A 229 -18.92 -8.59 -44.40
C THR A 229 -18.25 -9.83 -43.80
N ALA A 230 -18.83 -11.02 -43.94
CA ALA A 230 -18.24 -12.28 -43.49
C ALA A 230 -17.00 -12.69 -44.30
N SER A 231 -15.92 -13.09 -43.63
CA SER A 231 -14.68 -13.57 -44.23
C SER A 231 -14.14 -14.82 -43.52
N ARG A 232 -13.46 -15.68 -44.29
CA ARG A 232 -12.80 -16.90 -43.81
C ARG A 232 -11.39 -17.01 -44.37
N MET A 233 -10.46 -17.47 -43.54
CA MET A 233 -9.08 -17.80 -43.91
C MET A 233 -8.54 -18.89 -42.99
N CYS A 234 -7.44 -19.53 -43.39
CA CYS A 234 -6.77 -20.50 -42.56
C CYS A 234 -6.19 -19.81 -41.32
N GLN A 235 -6.44 -20.36 -40.12
CA GLN A 235 -5.98 -19.75 -38.86
C GLN A 235 -4.44 -19.60 -38.80
N LYS A 236 -3.69 -20.46 -39.50
CA LYS A 236 -2.22 -20.37 -39.58
C LYS A 236 -1.72 -19.17 -40.39
N GLU A 237 -2.57 -18.57 -41.21
CA GLU A 237 -2.24 -17.41 -42.06
C GLU A 237 -2.57 -16.07 -41.36
N VAL A 238 -3.23 -16.12 -40.20
CA VAL A 238 -3.61 -14.92 -39.46
C VAL A 238 -2.36 -14.32 -38.81
N VAL A 239 -2.03 -13.09 -39.20
CA VAL A 239 -1.01 -12.26 -38.55
C VAL A 239 -1.70 -11.05 -37.94
N TYR A 240 -1.55 -10.88 -36.63
CA TYR A 240 -2.17 -9.79 -35.86
C TYR A 240 -1.41 -8.46 -35.96
N GLY A 241 -2.10 -7.36 -35.67
CA GLY A 241 -1.56 -6.01 -35.64
C GLY A 241 -2.14 -5.13 -36.74
N ILE A 242 -1.40 -4.10 -37.15
CA ILE A 242 -1.80 -3.21 -38.26
C ILE A 242 -0.58 -2.96 -39.13
N ASN A 243 -0.70 -3.20 -40.45
CA ASN A 243 0.39 -3.04 -41.42
C ASN A 243 1.15 -1.69 -41.35
N THR A 244 0.47 -0.61 -40.96
CA THR A 244 1.06 0.73 -40.82
C THR A 244 1.78 0.95 -39.48
N HIS A 245 1.60 0.06 -38.50
CA HIS A 245 2.07 0.22 -37.12
C HIS A 245 2.51 -1.13 -36.51
N MET A 246 3.40 -1.85 -37.19
CA MET A 246 3.91 -3.17 -36.75
C MET A 246 5.10 -3.12 -35.76
N ASN A 247 5.31 -2.00 -35.05
CA ASN A 247 6.44 -1.90 -34.13
C ASN A 247 6.08 -2.52 -32.76
N PRO A 248 6.68 -3.64 -32.36
CA PRO A 248 6.32 -4.34 -31.12
C PRO A 248 6.63 -3.53 -29.87
N VAL A 249 7.70 -2.73 -29.86
CA VAL A 249 8.05 -1.86 -28.72
C VAL A 249 7.03 -0.75 -28.53
N TYR A 250 6.54 -0.19 -29.63
CA TYR A 250 5.49 0.83 -29.60
C TYR A 250 4.15 0.25 -29.16
N ASN A 251 3.78 -0.92 -29.69
CA ASN A 251 2.51 -1.59 -29.39
C ASN A 251 2.48 -2.27 -28.02
N ALA A 252 3.62 -2.40 -27.33
CA ALA A 252 3.72 -2.80 -25.93
C ALA A 252 3.76 -1.61 -24.95
N ASN A 253 3.60 -0.36 -25.42
CA ASN A 253 3.67 0.83 -24.58
C ASN A 253 2.31 1.54 -24.46
N PHE A 254 1.67 1.37 -23.31
CA PHE A 254 0.38 1.98 -22.98
C PHE A 254 0.30 3.50 -23.26
N ILE A 255 1.31 4.27 -22.84
CA ILE A 255 1.32 5.75 -23.00
C ILE A 255 1.39 6.15 -24.48
N MET A 256 2.09 5.36 -25.30
CA MET A 256 2.16 5.61 -26.73
C MET A 256 0.81 5.34 -27.41
N LEU A 257 0.16 4.24 -27.01
CA LEU A 257 -1.15 3.84 -27.52
C LEU A 257 -2.25 4.84 -27.15
N ILE A 258 -2.30 5.33 -25.90
CA ILE A 258 -3.33 6.30 -25.48
C ILE A 258 -3.20 7.65 -26.21
N LYS A 259 -1.98 8.03 -26.61
CA LYS A 259 -1.74 9.28 -27.37
C LYS A 259 -1.98 9.12 -28.87
N ARG A 260 -2.07 7.88 -29.37
CA ARG A 260 -2.12 7.57 -30.79
C ARG A 260 -3.31 8.23 -31.51
N PRO A 261 -4.54 8.22 -30.98
CA PRO A 261 -5.68 8.83 -31.66
C PRO A 261 -5.50 10.33 -31.88
N PHE A 262 -4.65 11.00 -31.10
CA PHE A 262 -4.48 12.45 -31.15
C PHE A 262 -3.30 12.91 -32.02
N ARG A 263 -2.44 12.00 -32.49
CA ARG A 263 -1.33 12.35 -33.40
C ARG A 263 -1.86 12.70 -34.79
N ARG A 264 -1.49 13.87 -35.32
CA ARG A 264 -1.85 14.30 -36.69
C ARG A 264 -1.04 13.49 -37.72
N LYS A 265 -1.67 13.07 -38.82
CA LYS A 265 -0.97 12.52 -39.99
C LYS A 265 -0.10 13.63 -40.60
N ASN A 266 1.19 13.36 -40.83
CA ASN A 266 1.99 14.18 -41.73
C ASN A 266 1.40 14.03 -43.16
N LYS A 267 0.83 15.11 -43.70
CA LYS A 267 0.40 15.18 -45.11
C LYS A 267 1.64 15.10 -46.02
N LYS A 268 1.78 14.02 -46.78
CA LYS A 268 2.47 14.03 -48.08
C LYS A 268 1.56 13.37 -49.12
N SER A 269 0.86 14.23 -49.91
CA SER A 269 0.53 14.12 -51.35
C SER A 269 -0.80 14.85 -51.69
N GLY A 270 -0.68 16.01 -52.35
CA GLY A 270 -1.63 16.71 -53.24
C GLY A 270 -3.15 16.81 -52.96
N ALA A 271 -3.62 18.01 -52.53
CA ALA A 271 -4.82 18.74 -53.02
C ALA A 271 -5.11 20.01 -52.14
N ARG A 272 -5.58 21.10 -52.78
CA ARG A 272 -5.64 22.54 -52.39
C ARG A 272 -6.61 22.95 -51.24
N ASN A 273 -6.19 24.00 -50.48
CA ASN A 273 -6.85 25.14 -49.75
C ASN A 273 -8.26 24.99 -49.09
N SER A 274 -8.61 25.64 -47.95
CA SER A 274 -8.33 27.01 -47.47
C SER A 274 -8.58 27.25 -45.95
N GLY A 275 -7.74 28.10 -45.32
CA GLY A 275 -8.01 29.04 -44.19
C GLY A 275 -8.22 28.50 -42.75
N ILE A 276 -7.66 29.01 -41.65
CA ILE A 276 -6.81 30.18 -41.28
C ILE A 276 -6.03 29.81 -39.99
N ASN A 277 -4.72 30.13 -39.98
CA ASN A 277 -3.79 30.64 -38.92
C ASN A 277 -4.15 30.58 -37.42
N ASN A 278 -3.25 30.62 -36.43
CA ASN A 278 -1.80 30.46 -36.27
C ASN A 278 -1.56 30.59 -34.77
N MET A 279 -0.80 29.70 -34.13
CA MET A 279 0.29 30.09 -33.21
C MET A 279 1.15 28.85 -32.92
N LEU A 280 2.48 29.02 -33.02
CA LEU A 280 3.53 28.07 -32.60
C LEU A 280 3.87 26.92 -33.56
N ILE A 281 4.09 27.27 -34.83
CA ILE A 281 5.28 26.77 -35.54
C ILE A 281 6.39 27.75 -35.24
N PHE A 282 7.39 27.35 -34.47
CA PHE A 282 8.79 27.67 -34.72
C PHE A 282 9.62 26.78 -33.78
N ILE A 283 10.60 26.08 -34.34
CA ILE A 283 11.57 25.22 -33.64
C ILE A 283 11.04 23.82 -33.30
N LEU A 284 11.07 22.90 -34.27
CA LEU A 284 11.56 21.52 -34.12
C LEU A 284 11.59 20.79 -35.49
N ILE A 285 12.21 21.45 -36.47
CA ILE A 285 12.88 20.78 -37.58
C ILE A 285 14.34 21.16 -37.44
N LEU A 286 15.21 20.19 -37.13
CA LEU A 286 16.49 19.97 -37.80
C LEU A 286 17.21 18.76 -37.15
N CYS A 287 17.50 17.78 -38.03
CA CYS A 287 18.53 16.74 -37.95
C CYS A 287 18.36 15.70 -36.82
N SER A 288 17.80 14.51 -37.04
CA SER A 288 18.35 13.39 -37.83
C SER A 288 19.89 13.40 -37.92
N HIS A 289 20.53 12.40 -37.31
CA HIS A 289 21.47 11.52 -38.00
C HIS A 289 21.62 10.20 -37.22
N THR A 290 21.38 9.13 -37.95
CA THR A 290 21.58 7.72 -37.62
C THR A 290 23.05 7.39 -37.42
N PHE A 291 23.38 6.49 -36.49
CA PHE A 291 24.54 5.61 -36.67
C PHE A 291 24.25 4.20 -36.16
N ARG A 292 24.75 3.26 -36.96
CA ARG A 292 24.67 1.81 -36.92
C ARG A 292 25.94 1.29 -36.23
N ALA A 293 25.85 0.34 -35.32
CA ALA A 293 26.97 -0.50 -34.84
C ALA A 293 26.36 -1.69 -34.10
N GLN A 294 26.30 -2.90 -34.68
CA GLN A 294 27.37 -3.91 -34.82
C GLN A 294 27.82 -4.47 -33.46
N GLU A 295 27.52 -5.74 -33.25
CA GLU A 295 27.91 -6.57 -32.11
C GLU A 295 29.42 -6.54 -31.91
N LYS A 296 29.84 -6.31 -30.66
CA LYS A 296 31.16 -6.68 -30.15
C LYS A 296 31.01 -7.24 -28.74
N VAL A 297 31.56 -8.44 -28.59
CA VAL A 297 31.62 -9.25 -27.38
C VAL A 297 32.84 -8.82 -26.53
N LEU A 298 32.68 -8.86 -25.19
CA LEU A 298 33.64 -8.72 -24.05
C LEU A 298 33.89 -7.31 -23.45
N PRO A 299 34.24 -7.19 -22.14
CA PRO A 299 34.17 -8.15 -21.01
C PRO A 299 33.35 -7.63 -19.80
N GLU A 300 32.81 -8.54 -19.00
CA GLU A 300 32.24 -8.26 -17.67
C GLU A 300 33.32 -7.75 -16.69
N ILE A 301 33.06 -6.61 -16.03
CA ILE A 301 33.79 -6.13 -14.85
C ILE A 301 32.85 -6.40 -13.65
N LYS A 302 32.99 -7.43 -12.80
CA LYS A 302 34.10 -8.00 -12.00
C LYS A 302 34.50 -7.28 -10.70
N ASP A 303 33.61 -6.50 -10.07
CA ASP A 303 33.85 -6.09 -8.66
C ASP A 303 32.91 -6.78 -7.65
N SER A 304 31.62 -6.90 -7.93
CA SER A 304 30.70 -7.68 -7.07
C SER A 304 30.91 -9.19 -7.22
N THR A 305 31.16 -9.66 -8.45
CA THR A 305 31.39 -11.08 -8.74
C THR A 305 32.74 -11.59 -8.24
N VAL A 306 33.77 -10.74 -8.08
CA VAL A 306 35.08 -11.14 -7.53
C VAL A 306 34.98 -11.38 -6.03
N ILE A 307 34.30 -10.51 -5.29
CA ILE A 307 34.02 -10.75 -3.86
C ILE A 307 33.09 -11.97 -3.70
N GLU A 308 32.10 -12.13 -4.58
CA GLU A 308 31.18 -13.26 -4.55
C GLU A 308 31.86 -14.60 -4.88
N THR A 309 32.75 -14.64 -5.88
CA THR A 309 33.54 -15.86 -6.18
C THR A 309 34.55 -16.17 -5.09
N VAL A 310 35.16 -15.18 -4.45
CA VAL A 310 36.08 -15.38 -3.31
C VAL A 310 35.32 -15.86 -2.05
N LEU A 311 34.14 -15.28 -1.76
CA LEU A 311 33.30 -15.70 -0.63
C LEU A 311 32.64 -17.09 -0.85
N LEU A 312 32.18 -17.39 -2.08
CA LEU A 312 31.64 -18.70 -2.44
C LEU A 312 32.73 -19.78 -2.48
N ALA A 313 33.97 -19.43 -2.86
CA ALA A 313 35.12 -20.33 -2.78
C ALA A 313 35.52 -20.67 -1.33
N GLY A 314 35.26 -19.78 -0.38
CA GLY A 314 35.49 -20.01 1.07
C GLY A 314 34.38 -20.79 1.78
N LYS A 315 33.19 -20.94 1.18
CA LYS A 315 32.10 -21.73 1.77
C LYS A 315 32.44 -23.22 1.71
N SER A 316 32.84 -23.81 2.83
CA SER A 316 33.07 -25.26 2.93
C SER A 316 31.86 -26.04 2.41
N LYS A 317 32.11 -27.01 1.51
CA LYS A 317 31.08 -27.93 1.00
C LYS A 317 30.48 -28.82 2.11
N LYS A 318 31.15 -28.93 3.27
CA LYS A 318 30.73 -29.77 4.41
C LYS A 318 30.66 -28.94 5.68
N ARG A 319 29.51 -28.97 6.35
CA ARG A 319 29.27 -28.22 7.61
C ARG A 319 30.28 -28.64 8.69
N ILE A 320 30.97 -27.65 9.27
CA ILE A 320 31.80 -27.85 10.46
C ILE A 320 30.88 -27.85 11.68
N LYS A 321 30.89 -28.95 12.45
CA LYS A 321 30.08 -29.05 13.67
C LYS A 321 30.53 -28.00 14.70
N LYS A 322 29.58 -27.55 15.53
CA LYS A 322 29.76 -26.49 16.53
C LYS A 322 30.94 -26.78 17.47
N GLU A 323 31.09 -28.03 17.88
CA GLU A 323 32.09 -28.49 18.85
C GLU A 323 33.53 -28.46 18.30
N VAL A 324 33.68 -28.52 16.97
CA VAL A 324 34.98 -28.59 16.29
C VAL A 324 35.33 -27.26 15.60
N ASN A 325 34.37 -26.33 15.47
CA ASN A 325 34.60 -25.06 14.78
C ASN A 325 35.45 -24.10 15.65
N PRO A 326 36.64 -23.67 15.21
CA PRO A 326 37.50 -22.77 15.99
C PRO A 326 36.85 -21.40 16.24
N ALA A 327 36.00 -20.90 15.33
CA ALA A 327 35.26 -19.66 15.53
C ALA A 327 34.29 -19.74 16.73
N TYR A 328 33.81 -20.93 17.07
CA TYR A 328 32.92 -21.12 18.24
C TYR A 328 33.65 -20.82 19.55
N LYS A 329 34.93 -21.21 19.67
CA LYS A 329 35.74 -20.93 20.87
C LYS A 329 35.96 -19.42 21.07
N ILE A 330 36.16 -18.69 19.97
CA ILE A 330 36.31 -17.24 19.99
C ILE A 330 34.97 -16.59 20.39
N LEU A 331 33.86 -17.00 19.77
CA LEU A 331 32.53 -16.45 20.08
C LEU A 331 32.08 -16.74 21.51
N LEU A 332 32.46 -17.88 22.10
CA LEU A 332 32.24 -18.13 23.54
C LEU A 332 32.90 -17.06 24.41
N LYS A 333 34.11 -16.61 24.06
CA LYS A 333 34.81 -15.53 24.74
C LYS A 333 34.17 -14.16 24.48
N VAL A 334 33.72 -13.90 23.25
CA VAL A 334 32.93 -12.70 22.92
C VAL A 334 31.68 -12.64 23.81
N TRP A 335 30.97 -13.75 24.01
CA TRP A 335 29.76 -13.79 24.84
C TRP A 335 30.03 -13.66 26.34
N GLN A 336 31.19 -14.15 26.82
CA GLN A 336 31.64 -13.96 28.21
C GLN A 336 31.93 -12.49 28.50
N ASN A 337 32.50 -11.76 27.54
CA ASN A 337 32.87 -10.35 27.68
C ASN A 337 31.83 -9.40 27.07
N LYS A 338 30.64 -9.90 26.69
CA LYS A 338 29.64 -9.13 25.93
C LYS A 338 29.19 -7.88 26.67
N ASP A 339 28.89 -7.96 27.96
CA ASP A 339 28.38 -6.81 28.71
C ASP A 339 29.43 -5.71 28.89
N GLU A 340 30.71 -6.10 29.04
CA GLU A 340 31.86 -5.19 29.12
C GLU A 340 32.23 -4.56 27.77
N ASN A 341 32.06 -5.30 26.66
CA ASN A 341 32.37 -4.82 25.32
C ASN A 341 31.20 -4.05 24.68
N LYS A 342 29.96 -4.31 25.13
CA LYS A 342 28.75 -3.60 24.66
C LYS A 342 28.63 -2.23 25.32
N LYS A 343 28.85 -2.14 26.63
CA LYS A 343 28.85 -0.87 27.36
C LYS A 343 30.26 -0.35 27.35
N ILE A 344 30.51 0.85 26.84
CA ILE A 344 31.81 1.49 27.12
C ILE A 344 31.92 1.51 28.64
N SER A 345 32.96 0.87 29.17
CA SER A 345 33.08 0.50 30.60
C SER A 345 33.00 1.66 31.60
N ASN A 346 32.98 2.89 31.10
CA ASN A 346 32.76 4.06 31.92
C ASN A 346 31.25 4.22 32.20
N PRO A 347 30.83 4.41 33.47
CA PRO A 347 29.44 4.67 33.79
C PRO A 347 28.85 5.91 33.11
N PHE A 348 29.68 6.82 32.58
CA PHE A 348 29.28 8.03 31.85
C PHE A 348 30.30 8.37 30.75
N TYR A 349 29.82 8.77 29.59
CA TYR A 349 30.69 9.26 28.51
C TYR A 349 29.91 10.18 27.57
N GLU A 350 30.65 11.06 26.90
CA GLU A 350 30.13 12.01 25.93
C GLU A 350 30.90 11.87 24.62
N TYR A 351 30.28 12.15 23.48
CA TYR A 351 30.93 12.11 22.17
C TYR A 351 30.20 12.95 21.12
N ASP A 352 30.92 13.32 20.07
CA ASP A 352 30.36 13.97 18.90
C ASP A 352 30.00 12.94 17.81
N GLU A 353 28.86 13.14 17.14
CA GLU A 353 28.41 12.37 16.00
C GLU A 353 28.19 13.30 14.81
N LEU A 354 28.89 13.04 13.70
CA LEU A 354 28.62 13.60 12.39
C LEU A 354 27.92 12.55 11.52
N SER A 355 26.64 12.77 11.22
CA SER A 355 25.85 11.91 10.34
C SER A 355 25.61 12.58 8.99
N SER A 356 25.76 11.83 7.91
CA SER A 356 25.46 12.24 6.53
C SER A 356 24.56 11.19 5.90
N THR A 357 23.38 11.58 5.44
CA THR A 357 22.40 10.71 4.76
C THR A 357 22.12 11.25 3.37
N GLU A 358 22.48 10.47 2.36
CA GLU A 358 22.22 10.71 0.95
C GLU A 358 21.08 9.82 0.48
N ILE A 359 20.11 10.42 -0.24
CA ILE A 359 18.99 9.70 -0.85
C ILE A 359 18.90 10.10 -2.31
N GLY A 360 18.74 9.11 -3.19
CA GLY A 360 18.67 9.35 -4.62
C GLY A 360 17.99 8.26 -5.41
N LEU A 361 17.99 8.44 -6.73
CA LEU A 361 17.48 7.48 -7.70
C LEU A 361 18.60 6.58 -8.17
N ASN A 362 18.40 5.28 -8.10
CA ASN A 362 19.35 4.28 -8.58
C ASN A 362 19.03 3.89 -10.02
N GLY A 363 20.06 3.65 -10.84
CA GLY A 363 19.92 2.97 -12.12
C GLY A 363 19.13 3.73 -13.20
N MET A 364 19.24 5.06 -13.24
CA MET A 364 18.52 5.90 -14.19
C MET A 364 19.16 5.87 -15.58
N THR A 365 18.36 5.59 -16.60
CA THR A 365 18.83 5.51 -18.00
C THR A 365 19.42 6.83 -18.47
N LYS A 366 20.44 6.79 -19.33
CA LYS A 366 21.03 7.95 -20.02
C LYS A 366 20.00 8.96 -20.54
N SER A 367 18.90 8.52 -21.17
CA SER A 367 17.86 9.42 -21.67
C SER A 367 17.09 10.17 -20.58
N PHE A 368 16.89 9.53 -19.42
CA PHE A 368 16.30 10.17 -18.24
C PHE A 368 17.26 11.19 -17.66
N THR A 369 18.53 10.78 -17.46
CA THR A 369 19.61 11.63 -16.96
C THR A 369 19.80 12.86 -17.86
N ASP A 370 19.96 12.67 -19.17
CA ASP A 370 20.10 13.77 -20.13
C ASP A 370 18.94 14.77 -20.02
N ASP A 371 17.73 14.29 -19.78
CA ASP A 371 16.55 15.13 -19.63
C ASP A 371 16.49 15.89 -18.29
N VAL A 372 17.03 15.31 -17.21
CA VAL A 372 17.22 15.99 -15.91
C VAL A 372 18.25 17.12 -16.07
N PHE A 373 19.33 16.87 -16.81
CA PHE A 373 20.44 17.81 -16.98
C PHE A 373 20.32 18.73 -18.22
N LYS A 374 19.19 18.72 -18.95
CA LYS A 374 18.99 19.59 -20.14
C LYS A 374 18.92 21.08 -19.76
N LYS A 375 19.49 21.94 -20.62
CA LYS A 375 19.28 23.41 -20.69
C LYS A 375 19.92 24.32 -19.61
N LYS A 376 21.00 23.92 -18.94
CA LYS A 376 21.80 24.86 -18.10
C LYS A 376 23.29 24.80 -18.45
N THR A 377 23.98 25.93 -18.34
CA THR A 377 25.44 26.08 -18.59
C THR A 377 26.29 25.12 -17.76
N ASP A 378 25.83 24.74 -16.55
CA ASP A 378 26.57 23.89 -15.61
C ASP A 378 26.28 22.38 -15.74
N SER A 379 25.46 21.99 -16.73
CA SER A 379 24.98 20.61 -16.91
C SER A 379 26.08 19.59 -17.22
N GLY A 380 27.11 19.99 -17.95
CA GLY A 380 28.26 19.12 -18.26
C GLY A 380 29.09 18.76 -17.03
N MET A 381 29.32 19.74 -16.14
CA MET A 381 30.04 19.54 -14.88
C MET A 381 29.23 18.65 -13.95
N ALA A 382 27.95 18.94 -13.75
CA ALA A 382 27.09 18.14 -12.85
C ALA A 382 26.91 16.69 -13.34
N LYS A 383 26.79 16.46 -14.66
CA LYS A 383 26.71 15.10 -15.22
C LYS A 383 28.01 14.31 -15.04
N GLY A 384 29.17 14.97 -15.12
CA GLY A 384 30.48 14.34 -14.86
C GLY A 384 30.69 13.92 -13.40
N LEU A 385 29.84 14.41 -12.49
CA LEU A 385 29.86 14.07 -11.07
C LEU A 385 28.90 12.92 -10.72
N LEU A 386 28.13 12.37 -11.66
CA LEU A 386 27.28 11.21 -11.38
C LEU A 386 28.09 9.92 -11.27
N THR A 387 27.63 9.01 -10.42
CA THR A 387 28.11 7.62 -10.32
C THR A 387 27.18 6.69 -11.11
N GLY A 388 27.64 5.50 -11.46
CA GLY A 388 26.81 4.51 -12.16
C GLY A 388 27.64 3.51 -12.97
N THR A 389 26.97 2.45 -13.45
CA THR A 389 27.57 1.38 -14.25
C THR A 389 27.02 1.39 -15.68
N GLY A 390 27.90 1.49 -16.67
CA GLY A 390 27.51 1.48 -18.08
C GLY A 390 26.69 2.71 -18.49
N ASP A 391 25.47 2.49 -19.01
CA ASP A 391 24.53 3.53 -19.47
C ASP A 391 23.49 3.95 -18.40
N ASN A 392 23.64 3.47 -17.16
CA ASN A 392 22.78 3.78 -16.02
C ASN A 392 23.52 4.68 -15.01
N PHE A 393 22.81 5.67 -14.46
CA PHE A 393 23.35 6.68 -13.55
C PHE A 393 22.56 6.75 -12.25
N ASP A 394 23.25 7.00 -11.16
CA ASP A 394 22.66 7.26 -9.85
C ASP A 394 22.57 8.78 -9.65
N ILE A 395 21.37 9.25 -9.32
CA ILE A 395 21.05 10.68 -9.24
C ILE A 395 20.69 11.01 -7.80
N PRO A 396 21.56 11.65 -7.01
CA PRO A 396 21.22 12.09 -5.66
C PRO A 396 20.18 13.20 -5.72
N ILE A 397 19.21 13.17 -4.81
CA ILE A 397 18.07 14.09 -4.74
C ILE A 397 18.04 14.85 -3.42
N GLU A 398 18.57 14.24 -2.37
CA GLU A 398 18.56 14.79 -1.01
C GLU A 398 19.84 14.42 -0.28
N LEU A 399 20.33 15.35 0.52
CA LEU A 399 21.46 15.20 1.42
C LEU A 399 21.13 15.88 2.75
N LEU A 400 21.05 15.09 3.81
CA LEU A 400 20.89 15.55 5.18
C LEU A 400 22.18 15.32 5.96
N GLN A 401 22.70 16.37 6.56
CA GLN A 401 23.83 16.30 7.49
C GLN A 401 23.41 16.80 8.86
N THR A 402 23.76 16.05 9.91
CA THR A 402 23.54 16.45 11.29
C THR A 402 24.81 16.27 12.12
N PHE A 403 25.10 17.26 12.94
CA PHE A 403 26.14 17.21 13.95
C PHE A 403 25.48 17.22 15.34
N ARG A 404 25.72 16.17 16.13
CA ARG A 404 25.14 15.99 17.45
C ARG A 404 26.22 15.75 18.48
N HIS A 405 25.99 16.25 19.68
CA HIS A 405 26.78 15.89 20.84
C HIS A 405 25.93 15.02 21.77
N HIS A 406 26.43 13.87 22.15
CA HIS A 406 25.71 12.84 22.89
C HIS A 406 26.22 12.73 24.31
N TYR A 407 25.27 12.63 25.24
CA TYR A 407 25.49 12.39 26.66
C TYR A 407 24.94 11.01 26.99
N VAL A 408 25.79 10.07 27.40
CA VAL A 408 25.37 8.68 27.67
C VAL A 408 25.68 8.29 29.10
N SER A 409 24.70 7.63 29.72
CA SER A 409 24.78 7.09 31.07
C SER A 409 24.35 5.61 31.05
N PRO A 410 25.27 4.67 30.76
CA PRO A 410 24.96 3.25 30.77
C PRO A 410 24.50 2.72 32.14
N LYS A 411 24.92 3.38 33.23
CA LYS A 411 24.52 3.01 34.60
C LYS A 411 23.02 3.19 34.84
N PHE A 412 22.44 4.29 34.35
CA PHE A 412 21.01 4.59 34.49
C PHE A 412 20.21 4.28 33.23
N ASN A 413 20.87 3.79 32.18
CA ASN A 413 20.28 3.57 30.85
C ASN A 413 19.60 4.85 30.31
N LEU A 414 20.29 5.98 30.46
CA LEU A 414 19.86 7.30 29.98
C LEU A 414 20.79 7.77 28.87
N GLU A 415 20.21 8.41 27.86
CA GLU A 415 20.93 9.01 26.76
C GLU A 415 20.21 10.30 26.37
N ARG A 416 20.99 11.34 26.06
CA ARG A 416 20.48 12.60 25.53
C ARG A 416 21.38 13.06 24.41
N SER A 417 20.80 13.49 23.28
CA SER A 417 21.56 14.07 22.17
C SER A 417 21.21 15.54 22.02
N LYS A 418 22.21 16.41 21.89
CA LYS A 418 22.02 17.82 21.55
C LYS A 418 22.37 18.02 20.09
N LEU A 419 21.41 18.47 19.28
CA LEU A 419 21.69 18.85 17.89
C LEU A 419 22.49 20.15 17.88
N LEU A 420 23.77 20.03 17.56
CA LEU A 420 24.68 21.16 17.43
C LEU A 420 24.65 21.75 16.02
N GLY A 421 24.28 20.96 15.00
CA GLY A 421 23.94 21.50 13.70
C GLY A 421 23.30 20.61 12.66
N LYS A 422 22.67 21.24 11.66
CA LYS A 422 21.91 20.58 10.60
C LYS A 422 22.07 21.34 9.27
N LYS A 423 22.45 20.62 8.21
CA LYS A 423 22.42 21.09 6.82
C LYS A 423 21.50 20.15 6.05
N ASP A 424 20.48 20.71 5.41
CA ASP A 424 19.45 19.97 4.69
C ASP A 424 19.35 20.56 3.28
N ILE A 425 19.71 19.76 2.28
CA ILE A 425 19.79 20.14 0.88
C ILE A 425 19.00 19.13 0.08
N GLY A 426 18.05 19.58 -0.75
CA GLY A 426 17.27 18.64 -1.55
C GLY A 426 15.94 19.22 -1.99
N VAL A 427 15.02 18.33 -2.34
CA VAL A 427 13.69 18.73 -2.83
C VAL A 427 12.94 19.46 -1.72
N PRO A 428 12.44 20.68 -1.97
CA PRO A 428 11.74 21.47 -0.97
C PRO A 428 10.36 20.88 -0.71
N GLN A 429 10.31 19.94 0.23
CA GLN A 429 9.15 19.46 1.00
C GLN A 429 9.66 18.27 1.79
N ASN A 430 9.71 18.36 3.12
CA ASN A 430 10.19 17.28 3.97
C ASN A 430 9.31 16.04 3.77
N LEU A 431 9.75 15.14 2.89
CA LEU A 431 9.07 13.93 2.52
C LEU A 431 9.16 13.00 3.73
N LYS A 432 8.04 12.82 4.44
CA LYS A 432 7.90 11.78 5.47
C LYS A 432 8.45 10.43 5.01
N LEU A 433 8.37 10.13 3.71
CA LEU A 433 8.97 8.95 3.08
C LEU A 433 10.49 8.86 3.32
N PHE A 434 11.23 9.95 3.14
CA PHE A 434 12.69 9.97 3.28
C PHE A 434 13.13 9.93 4.74
N GLU A 435 12.46 10.67 5.63
CA GLU A 435 12.70 10.55 7.07
C GLU A 435 12.33 9.14 7.59
N ARG A 436 11.32 8.47 7.03
CA ARG A 436 11.02 7.04 7.32
C ARG A 436 12.12 6.11 6.87
N LEU A 437 12.66 6.32 5.66
CA LEU A 437 13.77 5.52 5.15
C LEU A 437 15.02 5.74 6.00
N GLU A 438 15.36 6.98 6.36
CA GLU A 438 16.46 7.29 7.27
C GLU A 438 16.28 6.63 8.65
N ALA A 439 15.07 6.73 9.23
CA ALA A 439 14.76 6.12 10.53
C ALA A 439 14.93 4.60 10.50
N ALA A 440 14.68 3.95 9.35
CA ALA A 440 14.89 2.51 9.19
C ALA A 440 16.36 2.06 9.34
N PHE A 441 17.33 2.99 9.25
CA PHE A 441 18.77 2.73 9.29
C PHE A 441 19.44 3.28 10.58
N LYS A 442 18.72 3.44 11.68
CA LYS A 442 19.30 3.91 12.97
C LYS A 442 19.60 2.78 13.95
N ASN A 443 20.74 2.90 14.64
CA ASN A 443 21.10 2.14 15.85
C ASN A 443 21.18 0.61 15.68
N ILE A 444 21.91 0.14 14.67
CA ILE A 444 22.32 -1.28 14.61
C ILE A 444 23.44 -1.49 15.63
N ASP A 445 23.14 -2.28 16.67
CA ASP A 445 24.14 -2.81 17.59
C ASP A 445 24.34 -4.31 17.32
N PRO A 446 25.47 -4.71 16.73
CA PRO A 446 25.80 -6.10 16.49
C PRO A 446 25.82 -6.97 17.74
N TYR A 447 26.05 -6.40 18.93
CA TYR A 447 26.09 -7.17 20.18
C TYR A 447 24.70 -7.62 20.65
N GLU A 448 23.61 -7.03 20.13
CA GLU A 448 22.27 -7.51 20.43
C GLU A 448 22.03 -8.92 19.87
N GLU A 449 21.11 -9.68 20.49
CA GLU A 449 20.78 -11.02 19.98
C GLU A 449 20.15 -10.94 18.58
N ASN A 450 19.39 -9.87 18.36
CA ASN A 450 18.53 -9.64 17.21
C ASN A 450 18.71 -8.20 16.71
N ILE A 451 18.90 -8.05 15.40
CA ILE A 451 19.00 -6.79 14.68
C ILE A 451 17.67 -6.57 13.95
N VAL A 452 16.95 -5.51 14.33
CA VAL A 452 15.68 -5.15 13.69
C VAL A 452 15.94 -4.13 12.60
N LEU A 453 15.68 -4.50 11.34
CA LEU A 453 15.81 -3.61 10.18
C LEU A 453 14.57 -3.70 9.32
N LEU A 454 14.04 -2.54 8.89
CA LEU A 454 12.84 -2.45 8.06
C LEU A 454 11.68 -3.29 8.62
N ASN A 455 11.49 -3.25 9.93
CA ASN A 455 10.49 -4.04 10.65
C ASN A 455 10.64 -5.57 10.55
N LYS A 456 11.84 -6.05 10.19
CA LYS A 456 12.21 -7.46 10.12
C LYS A 456 13.29 -7.79 11.14
N ASN A 457 13.16 -8.97 11.71
CA ASN A 457 14.08 -9.49 12.71
C ASN A 457 15.19 -10.30 12.03
N PHE A 458 16.44 -9.91 12.22
CA PHE A 458 17.62 -10.63 11.76
C PHE A 458 18.41 -11.10 12.98
N VAL A 459 18.76 -12.39 13.04
CA VAL A 459 19.65 -12.87 14.10
C VAL A 459 21.03 -12.25 13.90
N SER A 460 21.63 -11.67 14.95
CA SER A 460 23.00 -11.14 14.83
C SER A 460 24.02 -12.29 14.64
N PRO A 461 25.02 -12.15 13.76
CA PRO A 461 26.02 -13.19 13.55
C PRO A 461 26.99 -13.37 14.73
N ILE A 462 27.08 -12.41 15.65
CA ILE A 462 27.91 -12.56 16.86
C ILE A 462 27.09 -12.93 18.11
N SER A 463 25.79 -13.16 17.95
CA SER A 463 24.90 -13.53 19.06
C SER A 463 25.00 -15.00 19.45
N ARG A 464 24.38 -15.36 20.59
CA ARG A 464 24.35 -16.75 21.07
C ARG A 464 23.54 -17.64 20.11
N GLU A 465 22.51 -17.07 19.50
CA GLU A 465 21.65 -17.74 18.51
C GLU A 465 22.28 -17.79 17.11
N GLY A 466 23.37 -17.05 16.85
CA GLY A 466 24.02 -16.96 15.55
C GLY A 466 24.41 -18.33 14.97
N PHE A 467 24.92 -19.26 15.78
CA PHE A 467 25.21 -20.65 15.36
C PHE A 467 23.97 -21.48 15.00
N GLY A 468 22.76 -21.00 15.29
CA GLY A 468 21.52 -21.58 14.78
C GLY A 468 21.24 -21.18 13.33
N THR A 469 21.73 -20.01 12.91
CA THR A 469 21.35 -19.31 11.68
C THR A 469 22.48 -19.28 10.65
N TYR A 470 23.74 -19.21 11.10
CA TYR A 470 24.91 -19.01 10.27
C TYR A 470 25.89 -20.19 10.34
N ASP A 471 26.68 -20.33 9.28
CA ASP A 471 27.91 -21.11 9.26
C ASP A 471 29.10 -20.15 9.29
N TYR A 472 30.16 -20.51 10.03
CA TYR A 472 31.32 -19.66 10.29
C TYR A 472 32.62 -20.30 9.80
N VAL A 473 33.49 -19.48 9.21
CA VAL A 473 34.82 -19.88 8.71
C VAL A 473 35.86 -18.89 9.23
N LEU A 474 36.84 -19.39 9.99
CA LEU A 474 38.01 -18.60 10.42
C LEU A 474 38.99 -18.55 9.25
N LYS A 475 39.30 -17.35 8.72
CA LYS A 475 40.12 -17.17 7.51
C LYS A 475 41.61 -17.21 7.79
N ASP A 476 42.09 -16.34 8.68
CA ASP A 476 43.47 -16.28 9.23
C ASP A 476 43.50 -15.23 10.36
N SER A 477 44.61 -15.12 11.08
CA SER A 477 44.81 -14.08 12.11
C SER A 477 45.83 -13.03 11.66
N LEU A 478 45.43 -11.76 11.62
CA LEU A 478 46.34 -10.65 11.28
C LEU A 478 47.05 -10.18 12.56
N LYS A 479 48.37 -10.05 12.54
CA LYS A 479 49.13 -9.36 13.60
C LYS A 479 49.25 -7.88 13.25
N VAL A 480 48.65 -7.02 14.06
CA VAL A 480 48.78 -5.56 13.97
C VAL A 480 49.28 -5.07 15.32
N ASP A 481 50.42 -4.37 15.36
CA ASP A 481 50.96 -3.69 16.55
C ASP A 481 50.96 -4.53 17.86
N ASN A 482 51.45 -5.77 17.79
CA ASN A 482 51.49 -6.77 18.89
C ASN A 482 50.16 -7.43 19.29
N GLU A 483 49.05 -7.11 18.63
CA GLU A 483 47.74 -7.75 18.83
C GLU A 483 47.42 -8.73 17.69
N THR A 484 46.83 -9.88 18.04
CA THR A 484 46.26 -10.81 17.04
C THR A 484 44.80 -10.48 16.80
N ILE A 485 44.39 -10.27 15.56
CA ILE A 485 42.99 -10.02 15.18
C ILE A 485 42.46 -11.24 14.44
N TYR A 486 41.38 -11.83 14.97
CA TYR A 486 40.71 -12.97 14.33
C TYR A 486 39.72 -12.47 13.27
N SER A 487 39.88 -12.90 12.01
CA SER A 487 38.93 -12.63 10.92
C SER A 487 38.02 -13.84 10.70
N ILE A 488 36.71 -13.65 10.87
CA ILE A 488 35.71 -14.70 10.76
C ILE A 488 34.67 -14.31 9.71
N ASP A 489 34.60 -15.11 8.65
CA ASP A 489 33.51 -15.07 7.69
C ASP A 489 32.29 -15.80 8.25
N TYR A 490 31.11 -15.31 7.87
CA TYR A 490 29.85 -15.98 8.19
C TYR A 490 28.85 -15.90 7.04
N PHE A 491 28.03 -16.95 6.92
CA PHE A 491 27.04 -17.10 5.86
C PHE A 491 25.74 -17.65 6.41
N PRO A 492 24.57 -17.19 5.94
CA PRO A 492 23.30 -17.79 6.36
C PRO A 492 23.23 -19.21 5.82
N ARG A 493 22.70 -20.11 6.64
CA ARG A 493 22.53 -21.53 6.28
C ARG A 493 21.65 -21.71 5.06
N GLU A 494 20.56 -20.96 5.01
CA GLU A 494 19.66 -20.86 3.87
C GLU A 494 19.66 -19.42 3.34
N SER A 495 20.08 -19.24 2.08
CA SER A 495 20.23 -17.90 1.48
C SER A 495 18.92 -17.18 1.20
N ARG A 496 17.78 -17.85 1.36
CA ARG A 496 16.42 -17.32 1.19
C ARG A 496 15.78 -16.85 2.50
N GLU A 497 16.32 -17.26 3.65
CA GLU A 497 15.87 -16.81 4.96
C GLU A 497 16.41 -15.41 5.29
N LEU A 498 15.79 -14.75 6.27
CA LEU A 498 16.28 -13.49 6.79
C LEU A 498 17.57 -13.72 7.58
N GLY A 499 18.69 -13.30 7.02
CA GLY A 499 20.00 -13.38 7.65
C GLY A 499 21.02 -12.57 6.87
N PHE A 500 22.18 -12.34 7.47
CA PHE A 500 23.29 -11.65 6.84
C PHE A 500 24.40 -12.60 6.36
N ARG A 501 25.20 -12.14 5.42
CA ARG A 501 26.52 -12.67 5.10
C ARG A 501 27.56 -11.56 5.32
N GLY A 502 28.79 -11.95 5.60
CA GLY A 502 29.88 -10.99 5.67
C GLY A 502 31.04 -11.49 6.51
N GLU A 503 31.73 -10.55 7.12
CA GLU A 503 32.92 -10.79 7.95
C GLU A 503 32.82 -9.96 9.22
N PHE A 504 33.31 -10.51 10.33
CA PHE A 504 33.62 -9.72 11.51
C PHE A 504 35.03 -10.02 12.03
N LYS A 505 35.63 -9.01 12.64
CA LYS A 505 36.98 -9.06 13.21
C LYS A 505 36.93 -8.90 14.73
N ILE A 506 37.62 -9.78 15.45
CA ILE A 506 37.64 -9.83 16.92
C ILE A 506 39.07 -9.66 17.44
N SER A 507 39.23 -8.79 18.44
CA SER A 507 40.46 -8.62 19.22
C SER A 507 40.83 -9.90 19.99
N SER A 508 42.10 -10.28 20.00
CA SER A 508 42.56 -11.40 20.87
C SER A 508 42.76 -11.01 22.33
N ILE A 509 42.86 -9.71 22.63
CA ILE A 509 43.15 -9.19 23.98
C ILE A 509 41.89 -9.18 24.83
N ASN A 510 40.83 -8.54 24.36
CA ASN A 510 39.58 -8.35 25.11
C ASN A 510 38.36 -8.99 24.43
N TYR A 511 38.56 -9.70 23.30
CA TYR A 511 37.48 -10.31 22.53
C TYR A 511 36.40 -9.31 22.10
N ALA A 512 36.77 -8.03 21.96
CA ALA A 512 35.89 -6.99 21.43
C ALA A 512 35.84 -7.04 19.90
N LEU A 513 34.73 -6.55 19.37
CA LEU A 513 34.49 -6.34 17.95
C LEU A 513 35.35 -5.17 17.44
N VAL A 514 36.21 -5.45 16.47
CA VAL A 514 37.04 -4.46 15.76
C VAL A 514 36.27 -3.89 14.58
N SER A 515 35.65 -4.78 13.80
CA SER A 515 34.79 -4.39 12.69
C SER A 515 33.78 -5.49 12.37
N ILE A 516 32.66 -5.10 11.77
CA ILE A 516 31.69 -6.04 11.21
C ILE A 516 31.11 -5.51 9.91
N VAL A 517 30.85 -6.41 8.98
CA VAL A 517 30.13 -6.16 7.74
C VAL A 517 28.94 -7.10 7.70
N LEU A 518 27.74 -6.54 7.60
CA LEU A 518 26.45 -7.23 7.43
C LEU A 518 25.93 -6.94 6.02
N LYS A 519 25.83 -7.96 5.17
CA LYS A 519 25.24 -7.85 3.83
C LYS A 519 24.08 -8.80 3.67
N THR A 520 23.04 -8.36 3.00
CA THR A 520 21.90 -9.23 2.70
C THR A 520 22.20 -10.17 1.51
N PRO A 521 21.75 -11.44 1.53
CA PRO A 521 21.88 -12.34 0.40
C PRO A 521 21.00 -11.90 -0.79
N HIS A 522 21.50 -12.05 -2.02
CA HIS A 522 20.77 -11.67 -3.25
C HIS A 522 19.42 -12.39 -3.48
N HIS A 523 19.19 -13.53 -2.81
CA HIS A 523 17.95 -14.31 -2.92
C HIS A 523 17.04 -14.17 -1.69
N MET A 524 17.41 -13.29 -0.76
CA MET A 524 16.66 -13.08 0.46
C MET A 524 15.22 -12.68 0.16
N ASN A 525 14.32 -13.18 1.01
CA ASN A 525 12.91 -12.93 0.90
C ASN A 525 12.50 -11.64 1.62
N LEU A 526 12.87 -10.47 1.07
CA LEU A 526 12.51 -9.14 1.60
C LEU A 526 11.85 -8.26 0.54
N ASN A 527 10.81 -7.51 0.90
CA ASN A 527 10.06 -6.70 -0.05
C ASN A 527 10.78 -5.41 -0.35
N PHE A 528 10.64 -4.92 -1.59
CA PHE A 528 11.20 -3.65 -2.06
C PHE A 528 12.72 -3.49 -1.94
N VAL A 529 13.44 -4.45 -1.36
CA VAL A 529 14.88 -4.39 -1.09
C VAL A 529 15.64 -5.23 -2.10
N LYS A 530 16.62 -4.63 -2.77
CA LYS A 530 17.58 -5.31 -3.63
C LYS A 530 18.79 -5.75 -2.82
N ASP A 531 19.45 -4.76 -2.19
CA ASP A 531 20.67 -4.94 -1.41
C ASP A 531 20.59 -4.03 -0.17
N LEU A 532 21.03 -4.55 0.96
CA LEU A 532 21.28 -3.81 2.21
C LEU A 532 22.63 -4.25 2.73
N ASP A 533 23.50 -3.27 2.91
CA ASP A 533 24.83 -3.40 3.43
C ASP A 533 24.96 -2.48 4.64
N PHE A 534 25.53 -3.01 5.73
CA PHE A 534 25.90 -2.27 6.90
C PHE A 534 27.33 -2.63 7.28
N SER A 535 28.14 -1.64 7.61
CA SER A 535 29.44 -1.86 8.24
C SER A 535 29.61 -0.97 9.47
N LYS A 536 30.30 -1.50 10.46
CA LYS A 536 30.66 -0.77 11.68
C LYS A 536 32.12 -1.02 12.01
N THR A 537 32.86 0.05 12.28
CA THR A 537 34.27 0.00 12.70
C THR A 537 34.42 0.58 14.10
N TYR A 538 35.41 0.05 14.82
CA TYR A 538 35.78 0.49 16.15
C TYR A 538 37.24 0.87 16.15
N SER A 539 37.57 1.94 16.86
CA SER A 539 38.94 2.38 17.10
C SER A 539 39.33 2.13 18.55
N LEU A 540 40.63 1.92 18.78
CA LEU A 540 41.16 1.70 20.10
C LEU A 540 41.39 3.06 20.79
N ASN A 541 40.81 3.25 21.98
CA ASN A 541 41.01 4.46 22.76
C ASN A 541 42.28 4.39 23.64
N SER A 542 42.61 5.49 24.31
CA SER A 542 43.76 5.59 25.23
C SER A 542 43.71 4.61 26.41
N GLN A 543 42.55 4.06 26.74
CA GLN A 543 42.33 3.06 27.78
C GLN A 543 42.34 1.62 27.24
N GLN A 544 42.81 1.39 26.01
CA GLN A 544 42.86 0.07 25.35
C GLN A 544 41.46 -0.58 25.18
N LYS A 545 40.44 0.25 24.91
CA LYS A 545 39.06 -0.20 24.66
C LYS A 545 38.58 0.22 23.29
N TYR A 546 37.85 -0.68 22.64
CA TYR A 546 37.26 -0.44 21.33
C TYR A 546 36.00 0.41 21.48
N ILE A 547 36.02 1.61 20.90
CA ILE A 547 34.90 2.55 20.85
C ILE A 547 34.40 2.68 19.41
N PRO A 548 33.10 2.90 19.17
CA PRO A 548 32.59 3.09 17.81
C PRO A 548 33.29 4.24 17.11
N GLU A 549 33.76 4.00 15.89
CA GLU A 549 34.45 5.01 15.08
C GLU A 549 33.56 5.44 13.91
N SER A 550 33.00 4.49 13.17
CA SER A 550 32.09 4.78 12.06
C SER A 550 31.02 3.72 11.86
N ASN A 551 29.86 4.15 11.36
CA ASN A 551 28.83 3.29 10.78
C ASN A 551 28.61 3.68 9.32
N ASN A 552 28.51 2.71 8.43
CA ASN A 552 28.10 2.94 7.04
C ASN A 552 26.90 2.05 6.71
N TYR A 553 25.86 2.64 6.17
CA TYR A 553 24.66 1.98 5.70
C TYR A 553 24.51 2.26 4.21
N ASN A 554 24.21 1.23 3.43
CA ASN A 554 23.88 1.35 2.03
C ASN A 554 22.67 0.46 1.74
N GLY A 555 21.60 1.06 1.23
CA GLY A 555 20.38 0.35 0.88
C GLY A 555 19.91 0.70 -0.52
N VAL A 556 19.63 -0.31 -1.34
CA VAL A 556 19.05 -0.15 -2.67
C VAL A 556 17.66 -0.75 -2.69
N PHE A 557 16.67 0.08 -2.99
CA PHE A 557 15.25 -0.26 -2.99
C PHE A 557 14.70 -0.25 -4.41
N THR A 558 13.99 -1.30 -4.83
CA THR A 558 13.48 -1.46 -6.20
C THR A 558 12.02 -1.91 -6.20
N ILE A 559 11.21 -1.35 -7.11
CA ILE A 559 9.79 -1.68 -7.26
C ILE A 559 9.59 -2.82 -8.28
N LEU A 560 10.41 -2.89 -9.33
CA LEU A 560 10.34 -3.89 -10.40
C LEU A 560 11.61 -4.76 -10.43
N SER A 561 11.50 -5.97 -11.01
CA SER A 561 12.51 -7.05 -10.86
C SER A 561 13.92 -6.72 -11.43
N LYS A 562 14.91 -7.49 -10.97
CA LYS A 562 16.38 -7.49 -11.20
C LYS A 562 16.95 -7.09 -12.59
N LYS A 563 16.17 -6.96 -13.67
CA LYS A 563 16.67 -6.51 -14.98
C LYS A 563 16.57 -4.99 -15.19
N ASP A 564 15.64 -4.30 -14.51
CA ASP A 564 15.53 -2.85 -14.56
C ASP A 564 15.97 -2.29 -13.21
N GLU A 565 17.20 -1.79 -13.12
CA GLU A 565 17.86 -1.35 -11.88
C GLU A 565 17.29 -0.04 -11.29
N LYS A 566 16.11 0.38 -11.75
CA LYS A 566 15.50 1.64 -11.38
C LYS A 566 14.91 1.55 -9.98
N GLY A 567 15.40 2.38 -9.09
CA GLY A 567 15.04 2.33 -7.68
C GLY A 567 15.35 3.59 -6.92
N LEU A 568 15.28 3.50 -5.59
CA LEU A 568 15.81 4.48 -4.67
C LEU A 568 17.05 3.89 -4.01
N PHE A 569 18.06 4.70 -3.76
CA PHE A 569 19.16 4.32 -2.88
C PHE A 569 19.19 5.23 -1.65
N VAL A 570 19.72 4.69 -0.56
CA VAL A 570 19.97 5.40 0.69
C VAL A 570 21.40 5.05 1.11
N ILE A 571 22.26 6.05 1.26
CA ILE A 571 23.60 5.91 1.80
C ILE A 571 23.66 6.76 3.07
N LYS A 572 23.98 6.15 4.19
CA LYS A 572 24.16 6.86 5.46
C LYS A 572 25.53 6.56 6.03
N LYS A 573 26.26 7.60 6.45
CA LYS A 573 27.57 7.51 7.09
C LYS A 573 27.50 8.25 8.42
N ASP A 574 27.80 7.57 9.52
CA ASP A 574 27.94 8.16 10.86
C ASP A 574 29.42 8.08 11.26
N PHE A 575 29.98 9.19 11.71
CA PHE A 575 31.34 9.27 12.26
C PHE A 575 31.27 9.75 13.70
N PHE A 576 32.01 9.08 14.59
CA PHE A 576 32.04 9.40 16.01
C PHE A 576 33.42 9.90 16.42
N SER A 577 33.48 11.00 17.16
CA SER A 577 34.73 11.63 17.57
C SER A 577 34.61 12.29 18.96
N ASN A 578 35.72 12.85 19.46
CA ASN A 578 35.77 13.66 20.68
C ASN A 578 35.17 12.98 21.92
N TYR A 579 35.46 11.69 22.11
CA TYR A 579 34.99 10.96 23.28
C TYR A 579 35.61 11.52 24.57
N THR A 580 34.77 11.89 25.53
CA THR A 580 35.16 12.25 26.91
C THR A 580 34.49 11.32 27.92
N PHE A 581 35.09 11.24 29.10
CA PHE A 581 34.84 10.20 30.09
C PHE A 581 34.65 10.82 31.47
N ASP A 582 33.68 11.74 31.57
CA ASP A 582 33.49 12.66 32.69
C ASP A 582 32.40 12.22 33.69
N GLU A 583 32.11 13.06 34.69
CA GLU A 583 31.08 12.82 35.72
C GLU A 583 29.63 12.98 35.21
N PRO A 584 28.64 12.30 35.83
CA PRO A 584 27.25 12.33 35.38
C PRO A 584 26.59 13.70 35.43
N GLN A 585 25.78 14.00 34.41
CA GLN A 585 24.75 15.02 34.52
C GLN A 585 23.62 14.57 35.48
N LYS A 586 22.91 15.54 36.08
CA LYS A 586 21.73 15.24 36.90
C LYS A 586 20.68 14.48 36.08
N ILE A 587 19.95 13.53 36.67
CA ILE A 587 18.89 12.76 35.94
C ILE A 587 17.89 13.69 35.22
N SER A 588 17.55 14.83 35.83
CA SER A 588 16.68 15.84 35.23
C SER A 588 17.19 16.41 33.91
N PHE A 589 18.51 16.40 33.68
CA PHE A 589 19.12 16.82 32.41
C PHE A 589 18.75 15.89 31.26
N TYR A 590 18.64 14.58 31.48
CA TYR A 590 18.30 13.60 30.44
C TYR A 590 16.80 13.59 30.08
N ASN A 591 15.94 14.14 30.95
CA ASN A 591 14.49 14.10 30.80
C ASN A 591 13.89 15.32 30.05
N VAL A 592 14.73 16.17 29.46
CA VAL A 592 14.26 17.31 28.65
C VAL A 592 14.09 16.84 27.21
N ALA A 593 12.92 17.10 26.61
CA ALA A 593 12.71 16.85 25.18
C ALA A 593 13.84 17.51 24.37
N ASP A 594 14.36 16.81 23.34
CA ASP A 594 15.36 17.36 22.43
C ASP A 594 14.84 18.68 21.85
N GLU A 595 15.22 19.80 22.45
CA GLU A 595 15.02 21.09 21.84
C GLU A 595 15.92 21.12 20.61
N GLU A 596 15.33 21.12 19.41
CA GLU A 596 15.93 21.77 18.25
C GLU A 596 15.96 23.29 18.51
N GLN A 597 16.52 23.74 19.64
CA GLN A 597 17.15 25.05 19.64
C GLN A 597 18.34 24.90 18.73
N ILE A 598 18.08 25.18 17.45
CA ILE A 598 19.10 25.56 16.49
C ILE A 598 19.67 26.87 17.07
N SER A 599 20.56 26.78 18.06
CA SER A 599 21.65 27.72 18.12
C SER A 599 22.32 27.53 16.78
N SER A 600 22.15 28.49 15.87
CA SER A 600 22.74 28.46 14.54
C SER A 600 24.13 27.83 14.63
N PRO A 601 24.33 26.64 14.06
CA PRO A 601 25.66 26.23 13.68
C PRO A 601 25.92 27.10 12.46
N THR A 602 26.92 27.96 12.58
CA THR A 602 27.57 28.59 11.43
C THR A 602 27.60 27.58 10.27
N LYS A 603 27.00 27.93 9.12
CA LYS A 603 27.12 27.15 7.88
C LYS A 603 28.56 26.63 7.68
N ASP A 604 29.51 27.41 8.18
CA ASP A 604 30.95 27.19 8.22
C ASP A 604 31.38 25.86 8.90
N PHE A 605 30.83 25.45 10.05
CA PHE A 605 31.34 24.25 10.76
C PHE A 605 31.09 22.95 9.99
N ILE A 606 29.89 22.78 9.40
CA ILE A 606 29.57 21.58 8.60
C ILE A 606 30.33 21.61 7.26
N GLU A 607 30.58 22.81 6.72
CA GLU A 607 31.27 22.98 5.43
C GLU A 607 32.79 22.81 5.53
N GLU A 608 33.38 23.19 6.66
CA GLU A 608 34.79 22.96 7.00
C GLU A 608 35.08 21.46 7.18
N ASN A 609 34.18 20.73 7.85
CA ASN A 609 34.34 19.30 8.13
C ASN A 609 33.81 18.36 7.02
N ALA A 610 33.19 18.89 5.96
CA ALA A 610 32.74 18.08 4.83
C ALA A 610 33.91 17.64 3.94
N ASP A 611 34.03 16.34 3.70
CA ASP A 611 35.00 15.76 2.78
C ASP A 611 34.73 16.15 1.30
N ALA A 612 35.68 15.84 0.42
CA ALA A 612 35.58 16.18 -1.00
C ALA A 612 34.39 15.50 -1.69
N GLU A 613 34.04 14.27 -1.27
CA GLU A 613 32.91 13.51 -1.79
C GLU A 613 31.58 14.17 -1.41
N THR A 614 31.42 14.55 -0.14
CA THR A 614 30.25 15.25 0.38
C THR A 614 30.06 16.60 -0.31
N LYS A 615 31.14 17.38 -0.48
CA LYS A 615 31.08 18.67 -1.23
C LYS A 615 30.65 18.47 -2.68
N ARG A 616 31.03 17.36 -3.33
CA ARG A 616 30.55 16.96 -4.66
C ARG A 616 29.05 16.62 -4.64
N ILE A 617 28.60 15.83 -3.66
CA ILE A 617 27.18 15.44 -3.53
C ILE A 617 26.30 16.66 -3.24
N GLN A 618 26.74 17.59 -2.38
CA GLN A 618 26.04 18.85 -2.09
C GLN A 618 25.72 19.61 -3.39
N LYS A 619 26.74 19.84 -4.24
CA LYS A 619 26.56 20.52 -5.53
C LYS A 619 25.62 19.77 -6.48
N LEU A 620 25.70 18.44 -6.51
CA LEU A 620 24.80 17.61 -7.31
C LEU A 620 23.36 17.75 -6.85
N VAL A 621 23.11 17.65 -5.54
CA VAL A 621 21.78 17.71 -4.94
C VAL A 621 21.16 19.11 -5.12
N GLU A 622 21.93 20.18 -4.93
CA GLU A 622 21.48 21.55 -5.22
C GLU A 622 21.03 21.71 -6.67
N PHE A 623 21.73 21.05 -7.61
CA PHE A 623 21.32 21.05 -9.01
C PHE A 623 20.06 20.21 -9.23
N THR A 624 20.08 18.93 -8.87
CA THR A 624 19.05 17.93 -9.22
C THR A 624 17.70 18.27 -8.58
N SER A 625 17.70 18.72 -7.33
CA SER A 625 16.49 19.08 -6.57
C SER A 625 15.70 20.24 -7.20
N THR A 626 16.37 21.14 -7.93
CA THR A 626 15.72 22.28 -8.61
C THR A 626 15.17 21.91 -10.00
N THR A 627 15.42 20.71 -10.49
CA THR A 627 14.94 20.29 -11.81
C THR A 627 13.47 19.88 -11.76
N LYS A 628 12.65 20.45 -12.65
CA LYS A 628 11.19 20.16 -12.72
C LYS A 628 10.88 18.67 -12.78
N LYS A 629 11.73 17.88 -13.44
CA LYS A 629 11.53 16.44 -13.61
C LYS A 629 11.68 15.68 -12.29
N ILE A 630 12.71 15.99 -11.51
CA ILE A 630 12.94 15.40 -10.19
C ILE A 630 11.84 15.85 -9.23
N THR A 631 11.53 17.15 -9.18
CA THR A 631 10.46 17.68 -8.31
C THR A 631 9.09 17.05 -8.61
N ASN A 632 8.74 16.85 -9.88
CA ASN A 632 7.47 16.22 -10.24
C ASN A 632 7.43 14.73 -9.85
N LEU A 633 8.54 14.01 -10.02
CA LEU A 633 8.64 12.60 -9.63
C LEU A 633 8.54 12.45 -8.11
N THR A 634 9.27 13.26 -7.35
CA THR A 634 9.23 13.22 -5.88
C THR A 634 7.85 13.64 -5.34
N ASN A 635 7.20 14.65 -5.94
CA ASN A 635 5.82 15.00 -5.60
C ASN A 635 4.83 13.87 -5.87
N ALA A 636 5.01 13.10 -6.96
CA ALA A 636 4.18 11.94 -7.26
C ALA A 636 4.42 10.80 -6.27
N LEU A 637 5.69 10.50 -5.95
CA LEU A 637 6.07 9.51 -4.93
C LEU A 637 5.53 9.88 -3.55
N TYR A 638 5.58 11.16 -3.18
CA TYR A 638 4.97 11.69 -1.97
C TYR A 638 3.46 11.48 -1.95
N SER A 639 2.78 11.90 -3.01
CA SER A 639 1.33 11.85 -3.09
C SER A 639 0.83 10.41 -3.03
N PHE A 640 1.57 9.49 -3.64
CA PHE A 640 1.36 8.06 -3.47
C PHE A 640 1.64 7.62 -2.03
N SER A 641 2.83 7.86 -1.48
CA SER A 641 3.17 7.39 -0.12
C SER A 641 2.24 7.93 0.98
N GLU A 642 1.87 9.21 0.92
CA GLU A 642 1.09 9.87 1.98
C GLU A 642 -0.42 9.88 1.71
N GLY A 643 -0.84 9.65 0.47
CA GLY A 643 -2.22 9.80 0.06
C GLY A 643 -2.72 11.26 -0.02
N TYR A 644 -1.81 12.24 0.09
CA TYR A 644 -2.11 13.67 0.01
C TYR A 644 -1.29 14.33 -1.10
N PHE A 645 -1.94 15.15 -1.92
CA PHE A 645 -1.26 15.96 -2.93
C PHE A 645 -1.40 17.45 -2.63
N ASN A 646 -0.38 18.23 -2.97
CA ASN A 646 -0.44 19.68 -2.81
C ASN A 646 -1.36 20.29 -3.87
N ALA A 647 -2.45 20.93 -3.43
CA ALA A 647 -3.33 21.67 -4.33
C ALA A 647 -2.93 23.14 -4.43
N PHE A 648 -2.65 23.77 -3.27
CA PHE A 648 -2.21 25.16 -3.17
C PHE A 648 -1.09 25.27 -2.13
N LYS A 649 -0.37 26.39 -2.10
CA LYS A 649 0.67 26.63 -1.10
C LYS A 649 0.07 26.53 0.31
N GLY A 650 0.55 25.58 1.11
CA GLY A 650 0.08 25.36 2.48
C GLY A 650 -1.20 24.53 2.60
N ILE A 651 -1.80 24.05 1.50
CA ILE A 651 -3.03 23.24 1.51
C ILE A 651 -2.83 21.95 0.69
N GLN A 652 -3.08 20.83 1.35
CA GLN A 652 -3.06 19.51 0.73
C GLN A 652 -4.48 18.92 0.65
N LEU A 653 -4.74 18.18 -0.42
CA LEU A 653 -5.99 17.45 -0.63
C LEU A 653 -5.73 15.94 -0.51
N GLY A 654 -6.64 15.24 0.14
CA GLY A 654 -6.52 13.82 0.50
C GLY A 654 -7.26 13.51 1.80
N ASN A 655 -7.30 12.28 2.29
CA ASN A 655 -6.56 11.13 1.79
C ASN A 655 -7.24 10.47 0.57
N ILE A 656 -6.50 10.31 -0.54
CA ILE A 656 -6.98 9.68 -1.78
C ILE A 656 -7.37 8.20 -1.59
N TYR A 657 -6.76 7.51 -0.62
CA TYR A 657 -7.05 6.09 -0.33
C TYR A 657 -8.45 5.87 0.22
N SER A 658 -9.07 6.93 0.72
CA SER A 658 -10.41 6.93 1.28
C SER A 658 -11.37 7.83 0.54
N ALA A 659 -11.00 8.29 -0.66
CA ALA A 659 -11.83 9.19 -1.44
C ALA A 659 -13.14 8.53 -1.91
N VAL A 660 -13.16 7.20 -1.97
CA VAL A 660 -14.29 6.41 -2.44
C VAL A 660 -14.62 5.32 -1.42
N ALA A 661 -15.89 5.26 -1.03
CA ALA A 661 -16.43 4.25 -0.14
C ALA A 661 -17.86 3.87 -0.56
N SER A 662 -18.40 2.80 0.02
CA SER A 662 -19.79 2.38 -0.21
C SER A 662 -20.42 1.81 1.05
N ASN A 663 -21.69 2.11 1.30
CA ASN A 663 -22.51 1.45 2.33
C ASN A 663 -23.99 1.42 1.95
N GLU A 664 -24.81 0.59 2.60
CA GLU A 664 -26.23 0.44 2.25
C GLU A 664 -27.09 1.68 2.53
N ILE A 665 -26.62 2.62 3.36
CA ILE A 665 -27.32 3.87 3.69
C ILE A 665 -27.07 4.93 2.60
N GLN A 666 -25.81 5.28 2.40
CA GLN A 666 -25.34 6.35 1.52
C GLN A 666 -25.09 5.88 0.08
N GLY A 667 -25.05 4.57 -0.16
CA GLY A 667 -24.59 3.97 -1.41
C GLY A 667 -23.10 4.23 -1.63
N PHE A 668 -22.72 4.25 -2.89
CA PHE A 668 -21.43 4.83 -3.30
C PHE A 668 -21.35 6.25 -2.74
N ASN A 669 -20.22 6.61 -2.16
CA ASN A 669 -20.00 7.94 -1.60
C ASN A 669 -18.58 8.41 -1.91
N PHE A 670 -18.47 9.72 -2.11
CA PHE A 670 -17.22 10.39 -2.42
C PHE A 670 -16.81 11.30 -1.27
N ARG A 671 -15.61 11.11 -0.73
CA ARG A 671 -15.05 11.90 0.37
C ARG A 671 -13.90 12.75 -0.15
N LEU A 672 -14.05 14.06 -0.04
CA LEU A 672 -12.99 15.03 -0.29
C LEU A 672 -12.44 15.52 1.05
N GLY A 673 -11.18 15.22 1.32
CA GLY A 673 -10.48 15.73 2.51
C GLY A 673 -9.44 16.79 2.17
N PHE A 674 -9.11 17.60 3.17
CA PHE A 674 -8.05 18.60 3.09
C PHE A 674 -7.31 18.74 4.41
N ARG A 675 -6.07 19.28 4.35
CA ARG A 675 -5.32 19.72 5.54
C ARG A 675 -4.43 20.91 5.22
N THR A 676 -4.19 21.75 6.22
CA THR A 676 -3.14 22.77 6.17
C THR A 676 -1.79 22.11 6.48
N TYR A 677 -0.84 22.23 5.56
CA TYR A 677 0.47 21.62 5.69
C TYR A 677 1.53 22.50 5.03
N GLN A 678 2.41 23.07 5.84
CA GLN A 678 3.59 23.80 5.36
C GLN A 678 4.85 23.00 5.61
N THR A 679 5.02 22.52 6.85
CA THR A 679 6.19 21.76 7.28
C THR A 679 5.83 20.66 8.27
N LEU A 680 6.80 19.81 8.59
CA LEU A 680 6.70 18.83 9.67
C LEU A 680 6.67 19.46 11.07
N ASN A 681 7.04 20.74 11.18
CA ASN A 681 7.21 21.46 12.45
C ASN A 681 6.10 22.49 12.70
N ASP A 682 5.00 22.42 11.93
CA ASP A 682 3.86 23.33 12.07
C ASP A 682 3.29 23.23 13.49
N ARG A 683 3.12 24.38 14.18
CA ARG A 683 2.48 24.41 15.51
C ARG A 683 0.95 24.36 15.45
N PHE A 684 0.38 24.56 14.27
CA PHE A 684 -1.06 24.64 14.06
C PHE A 684 -1.44 23.80 12.85
N ARG A 685 -2.56 23.08 12.95
CA ARG A 685 -3.10 22.30 11.84
C ARG A 685 -4.62 22.38 11.83
N ILE A 686 -5.17 22.73 10.67
CA ILE A 686 -6.58 22.54 10.34
C ILE A 686 -6.67 21.40 9.36
N GLN A 687 -7.62 20.49 9.59
CA GLN A 687 -7.95 19.45 8.64
C GLN A 687 -9.45 19.17 8.66
N GLY A 688 -9.95 18.65 7.56
CA GLY A 688 -11.37 18.33 7.46
C GLY A 688 -11.69 17.48 6.26
N PHE A 689 -12.95 17.10 6.17
CA PHE A 689 -13.49 16.36 5.05
C PHE A 689 -14.95 16.71 4.80
N ALA A 690 -15.39 16.50 3.57
CA ALA A 690 -16.78 16.47 3.17
C ALA A 690 -17.04 15.18 2.38
N THR A 691 -18.13 14.49 2.69
CA THR A 691 -18.56 13.24 2.07
C THR A 691 -19.95 13.42 1.49
N TYR A 692 -20.11 13.06 0.22
CA TYR A 692 -21.40 13.06 -0.46
C TYR A 692 -21.85 11.63 -0.77
N GLY A 693 -23.01 11.23 -0.25
CA GLY A 693 -23.63 9.94 -0.48
C GLY A 693 -24.67 10.00 -1.60
N PHE A 694 -24.46 9.23 -2.67
CA PHE A 694 -25.29 9.30 -3.88
C PHE A 694 -26.66 8.61 -3.75
N LYS A 695 -26.83 7.65 -2.81
CA LYS A 695 -28.09 6.90 -2.67
C LYS A 695 -29.16 7.68 -1.92
N ASN A 696 -28.78 8.40 -0.87
CA ASN A 696 -29.70 9.14 0.01
C ASN A 696 -29.50 10.66 -0.07
N ASN A 697 -28.73 11.15 -1.06
CA ASN A 697 -28.38 12.56 -1.24
C ASN A 697 -27.88 13.25 0.03
N SER A 698 -27.15 12.52 0.89
CA SER A 698 -26.68 13.05 2.16
C SER A 698 -25.30 13.69 2.05
N LEU A 699 -25.14 14.84 2.72
CA LEU A 699 -23.84 15.44 2.98
C LEU A 699 -23.42 15.11 4.40
N SER A 700 -22.13 14.88 4.61
CA SER A 700 -21.51 14.66 5.92
C SER A 700 -20.14 15.30 5.93
N PHE A 701 -19.70 15.81 7.07
CA PHE A 701 -18.44 16.55 7.13
C PHE A 701 -17.80 16.47 8.50
N GLY A 702 -16.52 16.83 8.56
CA GLY A 702 -15.81 16.99 9.80
C GLY A 702 -14.71 18.03 9.66
N LEU A 703 -14.49 18.79 10.73
CA LEU A 703 -13.44 19.80 10.82
C LEU A 703 -12.74 19.67 12.16
N GLU A 704 -11.42 19.78 12.15
CA GLU A 704 -10.57 19.69 13.33
C GLU A 704 -9.47 20.74 13.24
N GLY A 705 -9.27 21.46 14.35
CA GLY A 705 -8.19 22.39 14.56
C GLY A 705 -7.35 21.95 15.75
N LYS A 706 -6.02 22.00 15.60
CA LYS A 706 -5.06 21.59 16.63
C LYS A 706 -3.98 22.64 16.80
N TYR A 707 -3.57 22.85 18.05
CA TYR A 707 -2.51 23.79 18.38
C TYR A 707 -1.54 23.23 19.42
N LEU A 708 -0.25 23.26 19.10
CA LEU A 708 0.86 22.94 20.00
C LEU A 708 1.20 24.16 20.86
N LEU A 709 0.59 24.22 22.05
CA LEU A 709 0.71 25.33 23.00
C LEU A 709 2.09 25.39 23.64
N ILE A 710 2.58 24.26 24.19
CA ILE A 710 3.88 24.17 24.86
C ILE A 710 4.71 23.11 24.15
N LYS A 711 5.86 23.48 23.59
CA LYS A 711 6.68 22.57 22.78
C LYS A 711 7.34 21.45 23.59
N ASN A 712 8.00 21.76 24.71
CA ASN A 712 8.86 20.80 25.42
C ASN A 712 8.07 19.63 26.01
N GLN A 713 6.92 19.92 26.62
CA GLN A 713 6.00 18.92 27.17
C GLN A 713 4.88 18.56 26.19
N ARG A 714 4.96 19.07 24.95
CA ARG A 714 3.95 18.94 23.88
C ARG A 714 2.52 19.05 24.38
N VAL A 715 2.21 20.15 25.05
CA VAL A 715 0.82 20.46 25.42
C VAL A 715 0.08 20.86 24.17
N ILE A 716 -0.91 20.06 23.78
CA ILE A 716 -1.70 20.21 22.56
C ILE A 716 -3.16 20.40 22.95
N ILE A 717 -3.80 21.38 22.31
CA ILE A 717 -5.24 21.62 22.39
C ILE A 717 -5.85 21.34 21.02
N ASP A 718 -6.85 20.48 21.00
CA ASP A 718 -7.58 20.10 19.80
C ASP A 718 -9.07 20.39 20.00
N ALA A 719 -9.72 20.89 18.95
CA ALA A 719 -11.17 21.00 18.88
C ALA A 719 -11.64 20.42 17.54
N ALA A 720 -12.72 19.65 17.57
CA ALA A 720 -13.30 19.07 16.37
C ALA A 720 -14.82 19.07 16.43
N TYR A 721 -15.42 19.14 15.26
CA TYR A 721 -16.84 18.91 15.05
C TYR A 721 -17.02 17.95 13.88
N THR A 722 -17.93 16.98 14.04
CA THR A 722 -18.22 15.98 13.02
C THR A 722 -19.72 15.74 12.92
N ASP A 723 -20.20 15.70 11.68
CA ASP A 723 -21.52 15.21 11.31
C ASP A 723 -21.33 14.07 10.29
N ASP A 724 -21.34 12.82 10.74
CA ASP A 724 -20.98 11.67 9.89
C ASP A 724 -21.76 10.39 10.24
N TYR A 725 -21.71 9.41 9.32
CA TYR A 725 -22.30 8.08 9.51
C TYR A 725 -21.24 7.11 10.02
N GLN A 726 -21.46 6.55 11.20
CA GLN A 726 -20.50 5.66 11.88
C GLN A 726 -21.22 4.55 12.64
N GLN A 727 -20.51 3.45 12.91
CA GLN A 727 -20.98 2.46 13.88
C GLN A 727 -20.81 2.99 15.31
N ALA A 728 -21.92 3.14 16.02
CA ALA A 728 -21.95 3.56 17.43
C ALA A 728 -21.65 2.38 18.38
N GLY A 729 -21.22 2.66 19.61
CA GLY A 729 -20.99 1.60 20.61
C GLY A 729 -19.79 0.69 20.33
N LEU A 730 -18.85 1.06 19.46
CA LEU A 730 -17.59 0.34 19.29
C LEU A 730 -16.53 0.84 20.28
N THR A 731 -15.71 -0.07 20.78
CA THR A 731 -14.56 0.28 21.62
C THR A 731 -13.51 1.02 20.79
N ARG A 732 -13.35 2.33 21.02
CA ARG A 732 -12.34 3.17 20.37
C ARG A 732 -11.44 3.82 21.41
N PHE A 733 -10.13 3.74 21.20
CA PHE A 733 -9.12 4.42 22.03
C PHE A 733 -8.89 5.85 21.55
N VAL A 734 -8.51 6.76 22.45
CA VAL A 734 -8.21 8.15 22.06
C VAL A 734 -6.87 8.17 21.32
N GLY A 735 -6.92 8.50 20.02
CA GLY A 735 -5.74 8.60 19.17
C GLY A 735 -5.21 10.03 19.01
N ASP A 736 -4.25 10.18 18.08
CA ASP A 736 -3.70 11.48 17.70
C ASP A 736 -4.78 12.38 17.08
N TYR A 737 -5.73 11.80 16.34
CA TYR A 737 -6.85 12.48 15.69
C TYR A 737 -8.19 12.27 16.39
N ILE A 738 -8.99 13.34 16.44
CA ILE A 738 -10.38 13.27 16.90
C ILE A 738 -11.31 12.89 15.74
N LEU A 739 -11.03 13.38 14.53
CA LEU A 739 -11.85 13.05 13.37
C LEU A 739 -11.82 11.54 13.10
N PRO A 740 -12.96 10.95 12.70
CA PRO A 740 -13.01 9.54 12.34
C PRO A 740 -12.12 9.28 11.13
N ASN A 741 -11.24 8.29 11.30
CA ASN A 741 -10.40 7.80 10.22
C ASN A 741 -11.28 7.26 9.10
N ALA A 742 -10.79 7.41 7.88
CA ALA A 742 -11.54 7.06 6.70
C ALA A 742 -11.49 5.56 6.36
N GLU A 743 -10.63 4.81 7.06
CA GLU A 743 -10.49 3.36 7.01
C GLU A 743 -11.43 2.60 7.97
N ASP A 744 -12.42 3.29 8.57
CA ASP A 744 -13.47 2.61 9.35
C ASP A 744 -14.11 1.48 8.52
N GLU A 745 -14.19 0.29 9.10
CA GLU A 745 -14.58 -0.97 8.44
C GLU A 745 -15.96 -0.90 7.76
N SER A 746 -16.81 0.03 8.18
CA SER A 746 -18.14 0.27 7.62
C SER A 746 -18.15 1.04 6.29
N LYS A 747 -16.98 1.41 5.75
CA LYS A 747 -16.83 2.21 4.53
C LYS A 747 -16.20 1.42 3.36
N ALA A 748 -16.02 0.11 3.50
CA ALA A 748 -15.47 -0.72 2.42
C ALA A 748 -16.39 -0.84 1.21
N ILE A 749 -15.82 -0.77 0.01
CA ILE A 749 -16.53 -0.93 -1.27
C ILE A 749 -17.19 -2.31 -1.38
N ILE A 750 -16.58 -3.33 -0.77
CA ILE A 750 -17.06 -4.72 -0.79
C ILE A 750 -17.05 -5.28 0.64
N SER A 751 -18.21 -5.77 1.09
CA SER A 751 -18.38 -6.41 2.40
C SER A 751 -19.24 -7.66 2.30
N ARG A 752 -19.17 -8.53 3.31
CA ARG A 752 -19.97 -9.73 3.49
C ARG A 752 -21.21 -9.38 4.31
N GLY A 753 -22.39 -9.70 3.79
CA GLY A 753 -23.65 -9.43 4.49
C GLY A 753 -24.03 -7.96 4.51
N ARG A 754 -24.96 -7.62 5.40
CA ARG A 754 -25.56 -6.28 5.48
C ARG A 754 -24.68 -5.31 6.24
N ASN A 755 -24.56 -4.07 5.75
CA ASN A 755 -23.77 -3.01 6.39
C ASN A 755 -24.60 -1.75 6.72
N TYR A 756 -25.93 -1.88 6.86
CA TYR A 756 -26.83 -0.79 7.25
C TYR A 756 -26.78 -0.43 8.75
N TYR A 757 -25.95 -1.12 9.57
CA TYR A 757 -25.81 -0.87 11.01
C TYR A 757 -25.00 0.42 11.29
N LEU A 758 -25.48 1.53 10.76
CA LEU A 758 -24.86 2.83 10.86
C LEU A 758 -25.75 3.77 11.67
N SER A 759 -25.10 4.62 12.44
CA SER A 759 -25.71 5.72 13.17
C SER A 759 -25.29 7.03 12.54
N LYS A 760 -26.21 7.98 12.44
CA LYS A 760 -25.87 9.38 12.18
C LYS A 760 -25.43 9.99 13.51
N ILE A 761 -24.21 10.51 13.54
CA ILE A 761 -23.57 11.07 14.73
C ILE A 761 -23.20 12.52 14.45
N ASP A 762 -23.83 13.42 15.21
CA ASP A 762 -23.38 14.80 15.39
C ASP A 762 -22.54 14.84 16.67
N LYS A 763 -21.30 15.32 16.59
CA LYS A 763 -20.38 15.28 17.72
C LYS A 763 -19.46 16.49 17.72
N ALA A 764 -19.43 17.18 18.85
CA ALA A 764 -18.42 18.18 19.20
C ALA A 764 -17.45 17.62 20.23
N SER A 765 -16.16 17.86 20.04
CA SER A 765 -15.10 17.34 20.88
C SER A 765 -14.06 18.41 21.17
N ALA A 766 -13.58 18.44 22.41
CA ALA A 766 -12.43 19.23 22.82
C ALA A 766 -11.46 18.34 23.59
N LYS A 767 -10.18 18.37 23.25
CA LYS A 767 -9.13 17.56 23.86
C LYS A 767 -7.97 18.44 24.27
N ILE A 768 -7.49 18.23 25.49
CA ILE A 768 -6.18 18.72 25.93
C ILE A 768 -5.30 17.51 26.26
N SER A 769 -4.08 17.53 25.75
CA SER A 769 -3.13 16.44 25.98
C SER A 769 -1.73 16.98 26.21
N MET A 770 -0.91 16.22 26.91
CA MET A 770 0.50 16.53 27.10
C MET A 770 1.34 15.25 27.00
N GLU A 771 2.59 15.43 26.62
CA GLU A 771 3.59 14.38 26.52
C GLU A 771 4.83 14.81 27.34
N PRO A 772 4.80 14.65 28.68
CA PRO A 772 5.92 15.10 29.53
C PRO A 772 7.20 14.29 29.31
N TYR A 773 7.07 13.04 28.86
CA TYR A 773 8.18 12.16 28.51
C TYR A 773 7.92 11.57 27.12
N LYS A 774 8.98 11.40 26.32
CA LYS A 774 8.86 10.86 24.97
C LYS A 774 8.07 9.53 24.98
N ASN A 775 7.04 9.45 24.14
CA ASN A 775 6.12 8.30 24.02
C ASN A 775 5.22 8.01 25.24
N PHE A 776 5.11 8.93 26.19
CA PHE A 776 4.13 8.89 27.27
C PHE A 776 3.23 10.11 27.18
N GLN A 777 2.03 9.91 26.63
CA GLN A 777 1.03 10.96 26.48
C GLN A 777 -0.15 10.67 27.41
N PHE A 778 -0.71 11.71 28.02
CA PHE A 778 -1.99 11.62 28.70
C PHE A 778 -2.79 12.89 28.49
N GLY A 779 -4.08 12.83 28.76
CA GLY A 779 -4.94 13.98 28.58
C GLY A 779 -6.39 13.74 28.96
N VAL A 780 -7.20 14.76 28.70
CA VAL A 780 -8.65 14.73 28.91
C VAL A 780 -9.33 15.17 27.63
N MET A 781 -10.35 14.43 27.22
CA MET A 781 -11.22 14.77 26.09
C MET A 781 -12.66 14.87 26.56
N ALA A 782 -13.32 15.99 26.27
CA ALA A 782 -14.76 16.15 26.45
C ALA A 782 -15.46 15.94 25.10
N ASN A 783 -16.57 15.20 25.12
CA ASN A 783 -17.41 14.96 23.96
C ASN A 783 -18.85 15.31 24.29
N TYR A 784 -19.51 16.01 23.38
CA TYR A 784 -20.95 16.10 23.32
C TYR A 784 -21.40 15.50 22.00
N SER A 785 -22.28 14.50 22.03
CA SER A 785 -22.76 13.83 20.82
C SER A 785 -24.24 13.54 20.84
N THR A 786 -24.86 13.70 19.69
CA THR A 786 -26.21 13.23 19.38
C THR A 786 -26.11 12.06 18.43
N ILE A 787 -26.66 10.91 18.82
CA ILE A 787 -26.55 9.64 18.11
C ILE A 787 -27.96 9.13 17.79
N GLN A 788 -28.22 8.87 16.51
CA GLN A 788 -29.48 8.29 16.04
C GLN A 788 -29.20 7.25 14.97
N SER A 789 -30.14 6.33 14.74
CA SER A 789 -29.99 5.36 13.65
C SER A 789 -30.05 6.05 12.29
N ALA A 790 -29.20 5.61 11.36
CA ALA A 790 -29.23 6.04 9.97
C ALA A 790 -30.25 5.27 9.10
N ALA A 791 -30.76 4.13 9.59
CA ALA A 791 -31.87 3.39 8.99
C ALA A 791 -32.81 2.88 10.10
N PRO A 792 -33.66 3.73 10.67
CA PRO A 792 -34.54 3.37 11.79
C PRO A 792 -35.41 2.13 11.53
N ASP A 793 -35.82 1.91 10.28
CA ASP A 793 -36.67 0.77 9.88
C ASP A 793 -35.91 -0.58 9.88
N LEU A 794 -34.58 -0.55 9.74
CA LEU A 794 -33.72 -1.73 9.63
C LEU A 794 -32.82 -1.92 10.86
N PHE A 795 -32.47 -0.83 11.52
CA PHE A 795 -31.56 -0.77 12.67
C PHE A 795 -32.14 0.23 13.66
N SER A 796 -32.67 -0.25 14.78
CA SER A 796 -33.20 0.63 15.82
C SER A 796 -32.12 0.85 16.89
N LEU A 797 -32.03 2.07 17.41
CA LEU A 797 -31.25 2.40 18.60
C LEU A 797 -32.15 2.72 19.79
N ALA A 798 -33.40 2.25 19.77
CA ALA A 798 -34.36 2.56 20.81
C ALA A 798 -33.90 2.08 22.19
N PHE A 799 -34.19 2.86 23.23
CA PHE A 799 -33.89 2.55 24.62
C PHE A 799 -34.96 3.15 25.54
N ILE A 800 -35.02 2.67 26.78
CA ILE A 800 -35.80 3.30 27.85
C ILE A 800 -34.90 4.28 28.60
N ASN A 801 -35.31 5.54 28.66
CA ASN A 801 -34.61 6.55 29.43
C ASN A 801 -34.69 6.21 30.93
N PRO A 802 -33.56 6.05 31.65
CA PRO A 802 -33.56 5.62 33.04
C PRO A 802 -34.34 6.56 33.97
N LYS A 803 -34.38 7.87 33.65
CA LYS A 803 -35.04 8.89 34.48
C LYS A 803 -36.50 9.11 34.11
N THR A 804 -36.80 9.28 32.82
CA THR A 804 -38.15 9.61 32.37
C THR A 804 -39.02 8.37 32.12
N GLN A 805 -38.40 7.18 32.04
CA GLN A 805 -39.03 5.92 31.63
C GLN A 805 -39.66 5.98 30.23
N ALA A 806 -39.38 7.02 29.45
CA ALA A 806 -39.85 7.18 28.09
C ALA A 806 -39.04 6.30 27.12
N LEU A 807 -39.71 5.81 26.07
CA LEU A 807 -39.05 5.19 24.94
C LEU A 807 -38.44 6.28 24.05
N GLU A 808 -37.13 6.24 23.86
CA GLU A 808 -36.39 7.23 23.08
C GLU A 808 -35.51 6.51 22.03
N THR A 809 -35.31 7.14 20.87
CA THR A 809 -34.52 6.59 19.74
C THR A 809 -33.25 7.37 19.44
N GLN A 810 -33.06 8.49 20.13
CA GLN A 810 -31.92 9.40 20.00
C GLN A 810 -31.19 9.47 21.33
N THR A 811 -29.88 9.20 21.30
CA THR A 811 -29.02 9.32 22.47
C THR A 811 -28.26 10.64 22.42
N ASN A 812 -28.48 11.49 23.42
CA ASN A 812 -27.64 12.64 23.71
C ASN A 812 -26.67 12.22 24.82
N ASP A 813 -25.37 12.30 24.54
CA ASP A 813 -24.31 11.91 25.46
C ASP A 813 -23.34 13.06 25.66
N PHE A 814 -23.04 13.34 26.93
CA PHE A 814 -21.93 14.19 27.31
C PHE A 814 -20.98 13.35 28.18
N ASN A 815 -19.75 13.17 27.72
CA ASN A 815 -18.76 12.40 28.45
C ASN A 815 -17.40 13.10 28.50
N THR A 816 -16.64 12.79 29.54
CA THR A 816 -15.21 13.09 29.62
C THR A 816 -14.41 11.79 29.59
N THR A 817 -13.32 11.78 28.84
CA THR A 817 -12.40 10.65 28.73
C THR A 817 -11.04 11.08 29.23
N PHE A 818 -10.58 10.52 30.35
CA PHE A 818 -9.18 10.53 30.71
C PHE A 818 -8.47 9.41 29.94
N PHE A 819 -7.34 9.70 29.32
CA PHE A 819 -6.60 8.71 28.56
C PHE A 819 -5.11 8.74 28.86
N ILE A 820 -4.48 7.56 28.74
CA ILE A 820 -3.03 7.37 28.76
C ILE A 820 -2.64 6.55 27.53
N ASN A 821 -1.69 7.08 26.77
CA ASN A 821 -1.05 6.43 25.63
C ASN A 821 0.45 6.28 25.93
N TYR A 822 0.89 5.06 26.21
CA TYR A 822 2.28 4.74 26.50
C TYR A 822 2.86 3.77 25.46
N THR A 823 3.87 4.23 24.71
CA THR A 823 4.46 3.52 23.57
C THR A 823 5.99 3.48 23.66
N PRO A 824 6.54 2.83 24.70
CA PRO A 824 7.98 2.88 24.98
C PRO A 824 8.80 2.43 23.77
N ARG A 825 9.91 3.13 23.51
CA ARG A 825 10.83 2.87 22.38
C ARG A 825 10.22 3.05 20.98
N ARG A 826 8.99 3.55 20.86
CA ARG A 826 8.42 3.94 19.57
C ARG A 826 9.27 5.03 18.95
N GLU A 827 9.64 4.81 17.70
CA GLU A 827 10.34 5.81 16.90
C GLU A 827 9.32 6.83 16.41
N VAL A 828 9.60 8.10 16.64
CA VAL A 828 8.78 9.22 16.19
C VAL A 828 9.66 10.30 15.61
N PHE A 829 9.17 10.98 14.58
CA PHE A 829 9.88 12.07 13.92
C PHE A 829 8.92 13.23 13.57
N GLY A 830 9.48 14.42 13.39
CA GLY A 830 8.75 15.69 13.33
C GLY A 830 8.52 16.31 14.71
N ASN A 831 8.63 17.64 14.80
CA ASN A 831 8.49 18.42 16.04
C ASN A 831 7.23 19.31 16.05
N GLY A 832 6.37 19.18 15.03
CA GLY A 832 5.13 19.93 14.92
C GLY A 832 4.02 19.42 15.84
N VAL A 833 2.83 19.95 15.64
CA VAL A 833 1.60 19.53 16.32
C VAL A 833 1.30 18.05 16.09
N GLU A 834 1.73 17.50 14.95
CA GLU A 834 1.68 16.08 14.66
C GLU A 834 3.08 15.47 14.66
N ARG A 835 3.18 14.25 15.19
CA ARG A 835 4.35 13.40 15.06
C ARG A 835 4.05 12.29 14.07
N ASN A 836 5.05 11.94 13.28
CA ASN A 836 4.98 10.77 12.43
C ASN A 836 5.54 9.56 13.15
N LEU A 837 4.94 8.43 12.90
CA LEU A 837 5.32 7.16 13.47
C LEU A 837 6.40 6.49 12.59
N GLY A 838 7.45 6.01 13.23
CA GLY A 838 8.45 5.13 12.64
C GLY A 838 7.92 3.71 12.43
N ILE A 839 8.76 2.86 11.86
CA ILE A 839 8.36 1.51 11.42
C ILE A 839 8.75 0.38 12.40
N LYS A 840 9.46 0.71 13.50
CA LYS A 840 9.94 -0.27 14.47
C LYS A 840 8.80 -0.76 15.37
N LEU A 841 8.65 -2.09 15.52
CA LEU A 841 7.74 -2.68 16.50
C LEU A 841 8.05 -2.19 17.92
N HIS A 842 7.01 -1.85 18.65
CA HIS A 842 7.10 -1.37 20.02
C HIS A 842 5.92 -1.87 20.85
N PRO A 843 6.10 -2.05 22.17
CA PRO A 843 4.97 -2.25 23.07
C PRO A 843 4.05 -1.03 23.05
N THR A 844 2.76 -1.26 23.25
CA THR A 844 1.72 -0.23 23.29
C THR A 844 0.76 -0.51 24.43
N LEU A 845 0.56 0.47 25.31
CA LEU A 845 -0.45 0.47 26.36
C LEU A 845 -1.36 1.68 26.17
N LEU A 846 -2.64 1.42 25.94
CA LEU A 846 -3.68 2.44 25.86
C LEU A 846 -4.68 2.20 27.00
N LEU A 847 -5.01 3.26 27.74
CA LEU A 847 -6.02 3.25 28.79
C LEU A 847 -6.99 4.39 28.54
N ASN A 848 -8.29 4.09 28.54
CA ASN A 848 -9.36 5.08 28.54
C ASN A 848 -10.24 4.88 29.77
N VAL A 849 -10.47 5.95 30.53
CA VAL A 849 -11.48 6.04 31.59
C VAL A 849 -12.51 7.07 31.16
N ILE A 850 -13.72 6.61 30.83
CA ILE A 850 -14.81 7.43 30.29
C ILE A 850 -15.86 7.61 31.38
N ASN A 851 -16.21 8.86 31.68
CA ASN A 851 -17.29 9.21 32.58
C ASN A 851 -18.36 9.95 31.79
N GLY A 852 -19.55 9.37 31.66
CA GLY A 852 -20.74 10.02 31.10
C GLY A 852 -21.54 10.72 32.19
N PHE A 853 -22.05 11.90 31.87
CA PHE A 853 -22.82 12.73 32.81
C PHE A 853 -24.22 12.95 32.28
N ASN A 854 -25.22 12.86 33.17
CA ASN A 854 -26.61 13.16 32.84
C ASN A 854 -26.91 14.65 33.12
N GLY A 855 -27.71 15.29 32.26
CA GLY A 855 -28.24 16.64 32.44
C GLY A 855 -27.40 17.75 31.79
N VAL A 856 -26.16 17.46 31.39
CA VAL A 856 -25.30 18.41 30.65
C VAL A 856 -25.72 18.41 29.18
N GLY A 857 -26.23 19.53 28.68
CA GLY A 857 -26.67 19.63 27.28
C GLY A 857 -27.79 18.65 26.92
N LYS A 858 -28.71 18.34 27.85
CA LYS A 858 -29.76 17.31 27.67
C LYS A 858 -29.23 15.87 27.53
N SER A 859 -28.02 15.59 28.01
CA SER A 859 -27.49 14.22 28.08
C SER A 859 -28.34 13.32 28.98
N GLN A 860 -28.55 12.07 28.59
CA GLN A 860 -29.53 11.17 29.24
C GLN A 860 -28.91 10.13 30.18
N PHE A 861 -27.60 9.89 30.12
CA PHE A 861 -26.96 8.77 30.82
C PHE A 861 -25.84 9.21 31.73
N GLU A 862 -25.75 8.55 32.89
CA GLU A 862 -24.64 8.63 33.81
C GLU A 862 -23.98 7.25 33.88
N TYR A 863 -22.71 7.15 33.52
CA TYR A 863 -22.02 5.88 33.42
C TYR A 863 -20.52 6.01 33.50
N GLN A 864 -19.83 4.93 33.87
CA GLN A 864 -18.38 4.83 33.80
C GLN A 864 -17.94 3.66 32.93
N LYS A 865 -16.89 3.87 32.12
CA LYS A 865 -16.21 2.81 31.36
C LYS A 865 -14.71 2.86 31.56
N ILE A 866 -14.11 1.67 31.60
CA ILE A 866 -12.66 1.50 31.58
C ILE A 866 -12.34 0.58 30.40
N ASN A 867 -11.49 1.05 29.49
CA ASN A 867 -10.98 0.25 28.37
C ASN A 867 -9.46 0.22 28.41
N ILE A 868 -8.87 -0.95 28.20
CA ILE A 868 -7.42 -1.18 28.19
C ILE A 868 -7.06 -1.94 26.92
N LEU A 869 -6.00 -1.50 26.24
CA LEU A 869 -5.35 -2.25 25.19
C LEU A 869 -3.87 -2.38 25.52
N TYR A 870 -3.37 -3.61 25.52
CA TYR A 870 -1.95 -3.91 25.66
C TYR A 870 -1.48 -4.78 24.50
N ASN A 871 -0.52 -4.27 23.73
CA ASN A 871 0.16 -4.99 22.66
C ASN A 871 1.66 -5.03 22.97
N HIS A 872 2.28 -6.19 22.76
CA HIS A 872 3.72 -6.38 22.98
C HIS A 872 4.29 -7.34 21.95
N PRO A 873 4.84 -6.85 20.83
CA PRO A 873 5.45 -7.70 19.82
C PRO A 873 6.72 -8.36 20.37
N ILE A 874 6.83 -9.69 20.25
CA ILE A 874 7.92 -10.51 20.78
C ILE A 874 8.69 -11.12 19.60
N PHE A 875 9.99 -10.82 19.56
CA PHE A 875 10.92 -11.42 18.59
C PHE A 875 11.31 -12.83 19.03
N THR A 876 11.04 -13.83 18.19
CA THR A 876 11.31 -15.25 18.48
C THR A 876 12.55 -15.77 17.73
N GLY A 877 13.53 -14.89 17.53
CA GLY A 877 14.75 -15.19 16.77
C GLY A 877 14.42 -15.60 15.33
N LYS A 878 14.93 -16.77 14.92
CA LYS A 878 14.70 -17.33 13.58
C LYS A 878 13.27 -17.78 13.30
N PHE A 879 12.43 -17.94 14.32
CA PHE A 879 11.04 -18.38 14.15
C PHE A 879 10.11 -17.24 13.73
N GLY A 880 10.59 -15.99 13.78
CA GLY A 880 9.85 -14.82 13.32
C GLY A 880 9.35 -13.94 14.47
N VAL A 881 8.15 -13.37 14.32
CA VAL A 881 7.58 -12.40 15.26
C VAL A 881 6.23 -12.88 15.76
N LEU A 882 6.05 -12.91 17.07
CA LEU A 882 4.77 -13.12 17.72
C LEU A 882 4.20 -11.75 18.11
N ASP A 883 2.99 -11.42 17.66
CA ASP A 883 2.33 -10.13 17.90
C ASP A 883 1.01 -10.33 18.69
N PRO A 884 1.10 -10.44 20.03
CA PRO A 884 -0.05 -10.56 20.90
C PRO A 884 -0.64 -9.20 21.29
N THR A 885 -1.97 -9.12 21.26
CA THR A 885 -2.76 -7.98 21.73
C THR A 885 -3.87 -8.46 22.66
N ILE A 886 -3.97 -7.84 23.84
CA ILE A 886 -5.08 -8.01 24.78
C ILE A 886 -5.89 -6.72 24.79
N ILE A 887 -7.20 -6.84 24.68
CA ILE A 887 -8.15 -5.74 24.83
C ILE A 887 -9.16 -6.14 25.89
N ALA A 888 -9.37 -5.29 26.89
CA ALA A 888 -10.36 -5.52 27.93
C ALA A 888 -11.18 -4.25 28.17
N GLY A 889 -12.45 -4.42 28.51
CA GLY A 889 -13.33 -3.30 28.81
C GLY A 889 -14.38 -3.65 29.85
N LYS A 890 -14.79 -2.67 30.63
CA LYS A 890 -15.88 -2.77 31.61
C LYS A 890 -16.71 -1.49 31.66
N THR A 891 -18.03 -1.64 31.62
CA THR A 891 -19.04 -0.59 31.78
C THR A 891 -19.79 -0.83 33.09
N PHE A 892 -19.80 0.15 34.00
CA PHE A 892 -20.31 -0.03 35.37
C PHE A 892 -21.80 0.32 35.56
N ASN A 893 -22.42 0.99 34.58
CA ASN A 893 -23.83 1.40 34.62
C ASN A 893 -24.54 1.02 33.32
N PRO A 894 -25.85 0.77 33.33
CA PRO A 894 -26.57 0.35 32.14
C PRO A 894 -26.61 1.46 31.08
N VAL A 895 -26.29 1.08 29.85
CA VAL A 895 -26.15 2.01 28.71
C VAL A 895 -26.93 1.52 27.47
N PRO A 896 -27.42 2.43 26.62
CA PRO A 896 -28.07 2.09 25.37
C PRO A 896 -27.03 1.61 24.34
N LEU A 897 -27.49 1.05 23.22
CA LEU A 897 -26.61 0.34 22.26
C LEU A 897 -25.58 1.28 21.66
N SER A 898 -25.99 2.55 21.44
CA SER A 898 -25.15 3.65 20.99
C SER A 898 -23.93 3.91 21.89
N LEU A 899 -24.03 3.53 23.16
CA LEU A 899 -23.02 3.67 24.20
C LEU A 899 -22.57 2.31 24.76
N ALA A 900 -22.97 1.17 24.20
CA ALA A 900 -22.50 -0.13 24.71
C ALA A 900 -21.05 -0.41 24.27
N SER A 901 -20.47 -1.53 24.71
CA SER A 901 -19.19 -2.04 24.21
C SER A 901 -19.43 -3.24 23.30
N GLY A 902 -19.62 -2.94 22.01
CA GLY A 902 -19.73 -3.94 20.96
C GLY A 902 -18.38 -4.57 20.64
N VAL A 903 -18.39 -5.86 20.30
CA VAL A 903 -17.20 -6.55 19.79
C VAL A 903 -16.82 -5.98 18.43
N SER A 904 -15.56 -5.60 18.27
CA SER A 904 -15.03 -5.15 16.98
C SER A 904 -15.01 -6.30 15.99
N ALA A 905 -15.97 -6.29 15.07
CA ALA A 905 -16.17 -7.32 14.05
C ALA A 905 -15.94 -6.71 12.67
N ASN A 906 -15.25 -7.41 11.78
CA ASN A 906 -14.95 -6.94 10.43
C ASN A 906 -15.72 -7.76 9.39
N GLN A 907 -16.74 -7.14 8.80
CA GLN A 907 -17.51 -7.73 7.71
C GLN A 907 -16.92 -7.42 6.32
N THR A 908 -15.80 -6.73 6.21
CA THR A 908 -15.16 -6.52 4.91
C THR A 908 -14.43 -7.79 4.44
N TYR A 909 -14.15 -7.88 3.14
CA TYR A 909 -13.24 -8.91 2.62
C TYR A 909 -11.77 -8.59 2.89
N PHE A 910 -11.48 -7.38 3.38
CA PHE A 910 -10.14 -6.91 3.64
C PHE A 910 -9.74 -7.18 5.09
N TYR A 911 -8.47 -7.46 5.30
CA TYR A 911 -7.90 -7.65 6.62
C TYR A 911 -7.97 -6.33 7.40
N ALA A 912 -8.42 -6.40 8.65
CA ALA A 912 -8.35 -5.31 9.61
C ALA A 912 -7.74 -5.84 10.92
N PRO A 913 -6.75 -5.13 11.50
CA PRO A 913 -6.11 -5.55 12.75
C PRO A 913 -7.09 -5.54 13.94
N ASN A 914 -6.88 -6.47 14.89
CA ASN A 914 -7.59 -6.51 16.17
C ASN A 914 -9.13 -6.66 16.11
N THR A 915 -9.69 -7.10 14.98
CA THR A 915 -11.13 -7.33 14.82
C THR A 915 -11.43 -8.80 14.50
N PHE A 916 -12.68 -9.23 14.66
CA PHE A 916 -13.09 -10.59 14.33
C PHE A 916 -13.55 -10.69 12.89
N ALA A 917 -12.91 -11.55 12.11
CA ALA A 917 -13.10 -11.61 10.67
C ALA A 917 -14.43 -12.28 10.28
N LEU A 918 -15.04 -13.12 11.13
CA LEU A 918 -16.23 -13.91 10.82
C LEU A 918 -17.48 -13.45 11.62
N LEU A 919 -17.33 -12.65 12.68
CA LEU A 919 -18.47 -12.08 13.41
C LEU A 919 -19.24 -11.03 12.60
N ASN A 920 -20.55 -10.97 12.74
CA ASN A 920 -21.33 -9.87 12.17
C ASN A 920 -21.28 -8.65 13.12
N TYR A 921 -21.50 -7.45 12.58
CA TYR A 921 -21.63 -6.23 13.37
C TYR A 921 -22.73 -6.41 14.42
N TYR A 922 -22.47 -5.95 15.65
CA TYR A 922 -23.37 -6.07 16.79
C TYR A 922 -23.83 -7.49 17.12
N GLN A 923 -23.11 -8.52 16.65
CA GLN A 923 -23.46 -9.89 17.00
C GLN A 923 -23.29 -10.16 18.50
N TYR A 924 -22.26 -9.58 19.12
CA TYR A 924 -22.05 -9.63 20.56
C TYR A 924 -21.87 -8.22 21.10
N VAL A 925 -22.59 -7.94 22.19
CA VAL A 925 -22.61 -6.68 22.91
C VAL A 925 -22.55 -7.02 24.40
N ALA A 926 -21.57 -6.45 25.09
CA ALA A 926 -21.25 -6.77 26.48
C ALA A 926 -21.03 -5.52 27.31
N ASP A 927 -21.22 -5.66 28.62
CA ASP A 927 -20.81 -4.66 29.60
C ASP A 927 -19.34 -4.86 29.99
N GLU A 928 -18.92 -6.12 30.08
CA GLU A 928 -17.57 -6.53 30.45
C GLU A 928 -17.05 -7.51 29.41
N PHE A 929 -15.81 -7.33 28.95
CA PHE A 929 -15.22 -8.24 27.98
C PHE A 929 -13.70 -8.31 28.07
N VAL A 930 -13.18 -9.44 27.59
CA VAL A 930 -11.77 -9.65 27.30
C VAL A 930 -11.65 -10.25 25.90
N GLN A 931 -10.81 -9.64 25.09
CA GLN A 931 -10.41 -10.08 23.77
C GLN A 931 -8.91 -10.31 23.75
N PHE A 932 -8.49 -11.41 23.13
CA PHE A 932 -7.09 -11.72 22.90
C PHE A 932 -6.89 -12.03 21.42
N ASN A 933 -5.95 -11.33 20.78
CA ASN A 933 -5.57 -11.53 19.39
C ASN A 933 -4.09 -11.88 19.35
N VAL A 934 -3.71 -12.87 18.58
CA VAL A 934 -2.32 -13.26 18.38
C VAL A 934 -2.10 -13.56 16.92
N GLU A 935 -1.06 -12.96 16.35
CA GLU A 935 -0.52 -13.34 15.05
C GLU A 935 0.93 -13.78 15.20
N HIS A 936 1.31 -14.83 14.50
CA HIS A 936 2.70 -15.27 14.41
C HIS A 936 3.17 -15.24 12.97
N HIS A 937 4.06 -14.30 12.67
CA HIS A 937 4.66 -14.14 11.35
C HIS A 937 5.96 -14.93 11.31
N PHE A 938 5.96 -16.05 10.58
CA PHE A 938 7.12 -16.93 10.49
C PHE A 938 8.26 -16.38 9.61
N ASN A 939 8.04 -15.26 8.92
CA ASN A 939 9.04 -14.60 8.06
C ASN A 939 9.74 -15.52 7.04
N GLY A 940 9.03 -16.55 6.57
CA GLY A 940 9.52 -17.51 5.58
C GLY A 940 10.11 -18.80 6.16
N PHE A 941 10.27 -18.91 7.49
CA PHE A 941 10.82 -20.09 8.15
C PHE A 941 10.15 -21.41 7.71
N LEU A 942 8.81 -21.48 7.64
CA LEU A 942 8.12 -22.71 7.20
C LEU A 942 8.18 -22.90 5.68
N ILE A 943 7.75 -21.90 4.90
CA ILE A 943 7.58 -22.02 3.44
C ILE A 943 8.92 -22.25 2.71
N ASN A 944 10.02 -21.68 3.21
CA ASN A 944 11.35 -21.85 2.60
C ASN A 944 11.87 -23.29 2.69
N HIS A 945 11.40 -24.08 3.66
CA HIS A 945 11.79 -25.48 3.83
C HIS A 945 10.94 -26.46 3.01
N ILE A 946 9.83 -26.01 2.40
CA ILE A 946 8.96 -26.86 1.60
C ILE A 946 9.44 -26.81 0.12
N PRO A 947 9.83 -27.95 -0.48
CA PRO A 947 10.21 -28.00 -1.89
C PRO A 947 9.11 -27.43 -2.80
N LEU A 948 9.49 -26.81 -3.91
CA LEU A 948 8.62 -26.09 -4.87
C LEU A 948 8.04 -24.77 -4.34
N LEU A 949 7.53 -24.74 -3.10
CA LEU A 949 7.01 -23.53 -2.48
C LEU A 949 8.12 -22.54 -2.09
N ASN A 950 9.32 -23.03 -1.79
CA ASN A 950 10.49 -22.21 -1.51
C ASN A 950 10.91 -21.25 -2.65
N ARG A 951 10.43 -21.46 -3.88
CA ARG A 951 10.66 -20.55 -5.02
C ARG A 951 9.67 -19.39 -5.09
N THR A 952 8.54 -19.51 -4.38
CA THR A 952 7.44 -18.54 -4.44
C THR A 952 7.72 -17.27 -3.66
N LYS A 953 8.66 -17.33 -2.69
CA LYS A 953 8.94 -16.27 -1.69
C LYS A 953 7.73 -15.93 -0.79
N MET A 954 6.69 -16.76 -0.75
CA MET A 954 5.58 -16.56 0.19
C MET A 954 6.05 -16.79 1.63
N ARG A 955 5.37 -16.15 2.60
CA ARG A 955 5.62 -16.37 4.03
C ARG A 955 4.32 -16.82 4.69
N SER A 956 4.43 -17.65 5.71
CA SER A 956 3.29 -18.14 6.47
C SER A 956 3.00 -17.25 7.67
N VAL A 957 1.72 -17.10 7.99
CA VAL A 957 1.21 -16.46 9.19
C VAL A 957 0.26 -17.43 9.88
N LEU A 958 0.29 -17.48 11.21
CA LEU A 958 -0.73 -18.16 12.01
C LEU A 958 -1.49 -17.11 12.83
N LEU A 959 -2.80 -17.24 12.89
CA LEU A 959 -3.67 -16.32 13.64
C LEU A 959 -4.54 -17.09 14.63
N PHE A 960 -4.74 -16.49 15.79
CA PHE A 960 -5.66 -16.95 16.82
C PHE A 960 -6.30 -15.73 17.51
N ARG A 961 -7.62 -15.72 17.63
CA ARG A 961 -8.39 -14.65 18.27
C ARG A 961 -9.43 -15.28 19.17
N THR A 962 -9.64 -14.74 20.36
CA THR A 962 -10.68 -15.22 21.27
C THR A 962 -11.38 -14.07 21.98
N TYR A 963 -12.67 -14.26 22.26
CA TYR A 963 -13.53 -13.30 22.94
C TYR A 963 -14.35 -13.99 24.02
N MET A 964 -14.43 -13.33 25.18
CA MET A 964 -15.33 -13.66 26.27
C MET A 964 -15.90 -12.37 26.86
N GLY A 965 -17.13 -12.42 27.35
CA GLY A 965 -17.75 -11.26 27.97
C GLY A 965 -18.97 -11.62 28.78
N HIS A 966 -19.49 -10.61 29.47
CA HIS A 966 -20.70 -10.67 30.28
C HIS A 966 -21.57 -9.44 30.01
N VAL A 967 -22.88 -9.61 30.10
CA VAL A 967 -23.86 -8.53 30.03
C VAL A 967 -24.82 -8.66 31.20
N SER A 968 -25.04 -7.55 31.89
CA SER A 968 -25.94 -7.44 33.03
C SER A 968 -27.41 -7.48 32.60
N GLY A 969 -28.28 -7.88 33.54
CA GLY A 969 -29.73 -7.79 33.36
C GLY A 969 -30.21 -6.33 33.20
N GLU A 970 -29.55 -5.39 33.87
CA GLU A 970 -29.88 -3.96 33.83
C GLU A 970 -29.61 -3.34 32.46
N SER A 971 -28.44 -3.63 31.84
CA SER A 971 -28.14 -3.18 30.48
C SER A 971 -29.14 -3.74 29.46
N ASN A 972 -29.56 -5.00 29.62
CA ASN A 972 -30.63 -5.57 28.81
C ASN A 972 -31.98 -4.88 29.04
N ALA A 973 -32.28 -4.47 30.27
CA ALA A 973 -33.54 -3.82 30.61
C ALA A 973 -33.67 -2.42 29.99
N VAL A 974 -32.56 -1.69 29.81
CA VAL A 974 -32.53 -0.38 29.15
C VAL A 974 -32.71 -0.49 27.62
N ASN A 975 -32.21 -1.57 27.01
CA ASN A 975 -32.21 -1.73 25.56
C ASN A 975 -33.61 -2.03 24.98
N ARG A 976 -34.02 -1.30 23.94
CA ARG A 976 -35.23 -1.55 23.13
C ARG A 976 -34.94 -1.61 21.62
N SER A 977 -33.66 -1.71 21.26
CA SER A 977 -33.24 -1.89 19.87
C SER A 977 -33.65 -3.26 19.33
N ASN A 978 -33.55 -3.43 18.02
CA ASN A 978 -33.67 -4.73 17.38
C ASN A 978 -32.40 -5.59 17.51
N ILE A 979 -31.35 -5.08 18.16
CA ILE A 979 -30.14 -5.83 18.51
C ILE A 979 -30.24 -6.27 19.96
N LYS A 980 -30.24 -7.58 20.20
CA LYS A 980 -30.19 -8.12 21.56
C LYS A 980 -28.76 -8.12 22.09
N TYR A 981 -28.55 -7.64 23.31
CA TYR A 981 -27.26 -7.81 23.99
C TYR A 981 -27.17 -9.22 24.55
N ASN A 982 -25.95 -9.76 24.71
CA ASN A 982 -25.50 -10.75 23.75
C ASN A 982 -24.03 -11.14 23.96
N VAL A 983 -23.75 -12.22 24.70
CA VAL A 983 -22.42 -12.82 24.80
C VAL A 983 -22.47 -14.32 24.50
N PRO A 984 -21.38 -14.92 23.98
CA PRO A 984 -21.36 -16.34 23.67
C PRO A 984 -21.26 -17.18 24.95
N ALA A 985 -22.01 -18.29 25.01
CA ALA A 985 -22.03 -19.19 26.19
C ALA A 985 -20.69 -19.90 26.46
N LYS A 986 -19.86 -20.05 25.42
CA LYS A 986 -18.46 -20.51 25.49
C LYS A 986 -17.59 -19.44 24.83
N PRO A 987 -16.30 -19.32 25.18
CA PRO A 987 -15.41 -18.38 24.52
C PRO A 987 -15.47 -18.54 23.00
N TYR A 988 -15.73 -17.43 22.30
CA TYR A 988 -15.72 -17.40 20.85
C TYR A 988 -14.27 -17.39 20.37
N MET A 989 -13.93 -18.24 19.41
CA MET A 989 -12.56 -18.35 18.90
C MET A 989 -12.55 -18.30 17.37
N GLU A 990 -11.63 -17.53 16.82
CA GLU A 990 -11.21 -17.59 15.41
C GLU A 990 -9.76 -18.08 15.35
N TYR A 991 -9.49 -18.99 14.43
CA TYR A 991 -8.14 -19.51 14.20
C TYR A 991 -7.94 -19.76 12.71
N GLY A 992 -6.69 -19.65 12.27
CA GLY A 992 -6.42 -19.72 10.84
C GLY A 992 -4.95 -19.71 10.50
N PHE A 993 -4.70 -19.83 9.20
CA PHE A 993 -3.38 -19.65 8.62
C PHE A 993 -3.48 -18.67 7.44
N GLY A 994 -2.42 -17.91 7.23
CA GLY A 994 -2.29 -16.93 6.17
C GLY A 994 -1.05 -17.15 5.33
N LEU A 995 -1.11 -16.69 4.09
CA LEU A 995 0.02 -16.55 3.19
C LEU A 995 0.21 -15.06 2.90
N GLU A 996 1.34 -14.51 3.31
CA GLU A 996 1.73 -13.13 2.99
C GLU A 996 2.88 -13.14 1.96
N ASN A 997 3.27 -11.95 1.53
CA ASN A 997 4.36 -11.76 0.56
C ASN A 997 4.03 -12.29 -0.85
N ILE A 998 2.77 -12.16 -1.24
CA ILE A 998 2.25 -12.56 -2.56
C ILE A 998 2.37 -11.38 -3.52
N GLY A 999 2.93 -11.62 -4.71
CA GLY A 999 3.03 -10.62 -5.78
C GLY A 999 4.11 -10.95 -6.81
N PHE A 1000 4.54 -9.95 -7.57
CA PHE A 1000 5.45 -10.11 -8.71
C PHE A 1000 6.78 -9.38 -8.47
N GLY A 1001 7.90 -10.08 -8.73
CA GLY A 1001 9.23 -9.52 -8.50
C GLY A 1001 9.45 -9.16 -7.02
N ASN A 1002 9.76 -7.89 -6.75
CA ASN A 1002 9.96 -7.32 -5.42
C ASN A 1002 8.72 -6.57 -4.88
N LEU A 1003 7.66 -6.42 -5.70
CA LEU A 1003 6.38 -5.85 -5.32
C LEU A 1003 5.44 -6.98 -4.86
N ARG A 1004 5.36 -7.19 -3.54
CA ARG A 1004 4.59 -8.31 -2.95
C ARG A 1004 3.71 -7.90 -1.77
N PRO A 1005 2.77 -6.96 -1.99
CA PRO A 1005 1.98 -6.39 -0.91
C PRO A 1005 0.80 -7.28 -0.47
N LEU A 1006 0.51 -8.37 -1.19
CA LEU A 1006 -0.72 -9.13 -0.95
C LEU A 1006 -0.54 -10.18 0.16
N ARG A 1007 -1.56 -10.30 1.00
CA ARG A 1007 -1.76 -11.35 2.00
C ARG A 1007 -3.14 -11.99 1.82
N ILE A 1008 -3.24 -13.29 2.05
CA ILE A 1008 -4.50 -14.04 2.03
C ILE A 1008 -4.58 -14.86 3.31
N ASP A 1009 -5.66 -14.70 4.07
CA ASP A 1009 -5.91 -15.44 5.32
C ASP A 1009 -7.11 -16.37 5.18
N PHE A 1010 -6.95 -17.59 5.69
CA PHE A 1010 -8.00 -18.62 5.78
C PHE A 1010 -8.37 -18.79 7.25
N ILE A 1011 -9.62 -18.47 7.61
CA ILE A 1011 -10.05 -18.33 9.00
C ILE A 1011 -11.28 -19.19 9.25
N TRP A 1012 -11.27 -19.91 10.39
CA TRP A 1012 -12.39 -20.69 10.90
C TRP A 1012 -12.82 -20.17 12.28
N ASN A 1013 -14.06 -20.48 12.68
CA ASN A 1013 -14.50 -20.29 14.05
C ASN A 1013 -15.04 -21.56 14.70
N ASN A 1014 -15.06 -21.57 16.04
CA ASN A 1014 -15.53 -22.70 16.84
C ASN A 1014 -17.06 -22.76 17.02
N ILE A 1015 -17.76 -21.64 16.79
CA ILE A 1015 -19.20 -21.49 17.06
C ILE A 1015 -19.88 -20.82 15.86
N SER A 1016 -20.91 -21.47 15.32
CA SER A 1016 -21.88 -20.82 14.44
C SER A 1016 -23.16 -20.57 15.23
N THR A 1017 -23.37 -19.33 15.65
CA THR A 1017 -24.59 -18.90 16.34
C THR A 1017 -25.50 -18.16 15.36
N LYS A 1018 -26.79 -18.49 15.42
CA LYS A 1018 -27.86 -17.70 14.79
C LYS A 1018 -28.29 -16.66 15.82
N ASN A 1019 -27.97 -15.40 15.60
CA ASN A 1019 -28.37 -14.34 16.52
C ASN A 1019 -28.71 -13.05 15.76
N ASN A 1020 -29.79 -12.38 16.16
CA ASN A 1020 -30.33 -11.20 15.45
C ASN A 1020 -30.57 -11.47 13.94
N ASP A 1021 -31.17 -12.63 13.62
CA ASP A 1021 -31.51 -13.13 12.26
C ASP A 1021 -30.37 -13.36 11.26
N ASN A 1022 -29.11 -13.11 11.64
CA ASN A 1022 -27.94 -13.37 10.80
C ASN A 1022 -27.08 -14.52 11.34
N VAL A 1023 -26.65 -15.41 10.44
CA VAL A 1023 -25.77 -16.53 10.76
C VAL A 1023 -24.34 -16.14 10.39
N SER A 1024 -23.42 -16.24 11.34
CA SER A 1024 -22.01 -16.02 11.07
C SER A 1024 -21.40 -17.22 10.36
N PRO A 1025 -20.61 -17.00 9.29
CA PRO A 1025 -20.01 -18.09 8.53
C PRO A 1025 -19.00 -18.85 9.40
N LYS A 1026 -18.91 -20.17 9.22
CA LYS A 1026 -17.89 -20.99 9.91
C LYS A 1026 -16.48 -20.83 9.34
N PHE A 1027 -16.38 -20.33 8.10
CA PHE A 1027 -15.14 -20.19 7.36
C PHE A 1027 -15.17 -18.91 6.52
N GLY A 1028 -14.03 -18.27 6.34
CA GLY A 1028 -13.89 -17.13 5.45
C GLY A 1028 -12.46 -16.91 4.97
N ILE A 1029 -12.34 -16.23 3.83
CA ILE A 1029 -11.07 -15.82 3.23
C ILE A 1029 -10.97 -14.29 3.32
N ARG A 1030 -9.84 -13.76 3.80
CA ARG A 1030 -9.57 -12.31 3.87
C ARG A 1030 -8.34 -11.93 3.07
N PHE A 1031 -8.36 -10.73 2.52
CA PHE A 1031 -7.27 -10.18 1.72
C PHE A 1031 -6.62 -9.01 2.46
N GLY A 1032 -5.32 -9.06 2.68
CA GLY A 1032 -4.53 -7.96 3.22
C GLY A 1032 -3.72 -7.28 2.13
N PHE A 1033 -3.56 -5.97 2.24
CA PHE A 1033 -2.60 -5.20 1.47
C PHE A 1033 -1.60 -4.56 2.43
N ASN A 1034 -0.38 -5.09 2.47
CA ASN A 1034 0.68 -4.59 3.31
C ASN A 1034 1.83 -4.04 2.44
N THR A 1035 2.01 -2.72 2.47
CA THR A 1035 3.09 -2.02 1.75
C THR A 1035 4.37 -1.88 2.57
N THR A 1036 4.39 -2.37 3.81
CA THR A 1036 5.62 -2.37 4.62
C THR A 1036 6.60 -3.45 4.13
N PHE A 1037 7.88 -3.25 4.45
CA PHE A 1037 8.98 -4.14 4.09
C PHE A 1037 8.86 -5.58 4.66
#